data_AF-A0A8S2Q4U7-F1
#
_entry.id   AF-A0A8S2Q4U7-F1
#
_cell.length_a   1.000
_cell.length_b   1.000
_cell.length_c   1.000
_cell.angle_alpha   90.00
_cell.angle_beta   90.00
_cell.angle_gamma   90.00
#
_symmetry.space_group_name_H-M   'P 1'
#
loop_
_entity.id
_entity.type
_entity.pdbx_description
1 polymer ?
#
loop_
_entity_poly.entity_id
_entity_poly.type
_entity_poly.pdbx_seq_one_letter_code
_entity_poly.pdbx_strand_id
1 'polypeptide(L)'
;MVDEQPKSTYVILPENSIKNLTVAELYDKEKYDLSTMVEVDVFTMLDATREGLTDEEVNERLLKFGHNRLEHKETSAIIQFLLFMWNPLSWVMEAAAIVAIVVSNGGGQPPDWEDFVGIILLLLANSIIGFVEQRNAGNAVKALMESLAPEAKVKRNGEWKVIEAATLVPGDIISVKLGDVIPADARLFAAHGGVSIDQAALTGESLPVTKTAGDEIFSGSTCKQGEAEAIVIGTGLNTFFGRAAKLVGNSSDEIGHLQTILAKIGNFCIIGIAMFIVAEILVMYAGFRYEYRRGINNLLVLLIGGIPIAMPTVLSVTLAIGAKQLSQHKAIVTHVTAIEELAAVTILCSDKTGTLTLNKLVIDKLAAKQYSNIGIDEIIHYAAIASRTENQDAIDTCITGAYGDIKTIRAGIQELEFKPFNPTNKRTEITYKRISDGTVHRISKGMSHSILDLCTRNKTQEQIKQMNADVDEFARRGLRALAVAIEDVPSGEIEGEGNGFELVGLLPIYDPPRSDTKETIERAIALGVKVKMITGDQLAIAKETGRRLGMGDNMYLSKTLKDGPPPESGYRDVDDLVLHADGFAGVYPEHKYEIVEKLQKLGYIIAMTGDGVNDAPALSRANVGVAVADASDAARSAADIVLTEPGLSVIIEGRKIPFSLSKFAPENETFLV
;
A
#
# COMPACT_ATOMS: atom_id res chain seq x y z
N MET A 1 -27.61 -15.39 -20.98
CA MET A 1 -28.53 -14.34 -21.45
C MET A 1 -27.66 -13.36 -22.21
N VAL A 2 -28.08 -12.97 -23.41
CA VAL A 2 -27.28 -12.14 -24.31
C VAL A 2 -27.02 -10.79 -23.64
N ASP A 3 -25.75 -10.40 -23.51
CA ASP A 3 -25.30 -9.07 -23.09
C ASP A 3 -25.89 -8.01 -24.03
N GLU A 4 -27.00 -7.39 -23.64
CA GLU A 4 -27.38 -6.10 -24.19
C GLU A 4 -26.48 -5.05 -23.57
N GLN A 5 -25.48 -4.58 -24.32
CA GLN A 5 -24.78 -3.35 -23.94
C GLN A 5 -25.82 -2.23 -23.77
N PRO A 6 -25.82 -1.50 -22.63
CA PRO A 6 -26.79 -0.43 -22.41
C PRO A 6 -26.60 0.62 -23.51
N LYS A 7 -27.64 0.82 -24.34
CA LYS A 7 -27.63 1.85 -25.37
C LYS A 7 -27.55 3.21 -24.69
N SER A 8 -26.53 4.00 -25.04
CA SER A 8 -26.41 5.39 -24.58
C SER A 8 -27.68 6.17 -24.88
N THR A 9 -28.27 6.79 -23.86
CA THR A 9 -29.58 7.43 -23.94
C THR A 9 -29.41 8.94 -24.05
N TYR A 10 -29.95 9.55 -25.10
CA TYR A 10 -30.05 11.01 -25.19
C TYR A 10 -31.17 11.47 -24.27
N VAL A 11 -30.86 12.32 -23.29
CA VAL A 11 -31.86 12.94 -22.41
C VAL A 11 -32.06 14.38 -22.86
N ILE A 12 -33.32 14.82 -22.96
CA ILE A 12 -33.63 16.23 -23.19
C ILE A 12 -33.15 17.00 -21.96
N LEU A 13 -32.02 17.70 -22.11
CA LEU A 13 -31.41 18.49 -21.05
C LEU A 13 -32.41 19.55 -20.57
N PRO A 14 -32.75 19.62 -19.27
CA PRO A 14 -33.49 20.76 -18.76
C PRO A 14 -32.64 22.03 -18.92
N GLU A 15 -33.26 23.21 -19.00
CA GLU A 15 -32.56 24.52 -18.95
C GLU A 15 -31.79 24.77 -17.63
N ASN A 16 -31.71 23.78 -16.73
CA ASN A 16 -31.18 23.89 -15.38
C ASN A 16 -29.84 23.16 -15.25
N SER A 17 -28.78 23.94 -15.04
CA SER A 17 -27.44 23.46 -14.69
C SER A 17 -27.40 22.84 -13.27
N ILE A 18 -26.30 22.16 -12.93
CA ILE A 18 -26.01 21.62 -11.58
C ILE A 18 -26.21 22.64 -10.44
N LYS A 19 -26.20 23.94 -10.76
CA LYS A 19 -26.46 25.05 -9.82
C LYS A 19 -27.89 24.99 -9.25
N ASN A 20 -28.88 24.60 -10.04
CA ASN A 20 -30.30 24.58 -9.63
C ASN A 20 -30.83 23.22 -9.14
N LEU A 21 -30.10 22.11 -9.37
CA LEU A 21 -30.50 20.76 -8.96
C LEU A 21 -30.18 20.48 -7.49
N THR A 22 -31.07 19.81 -6.76
CA THR A 22 -30.73 19.31 -5.41
C THR A 22 -29.84 18.06 -5.49
N VAL A 23 -29.08 17.76 -4.42
CA VAL A 23 -28.22 16.57 -4.36
C VAL A 23 -29.03 15.29 -4.60
N ALA A 24 -30.23 15.20 -4.02
CA ALA A 24 -31.11 14.04 -4.20
C ALA A 24 -31.62 13.89 -5.64
N GLU A 25 -31.85 14.99 -6.36
CA GLU A 25 -32.29 14.95 -7.76
C GLU A 25 -31.18 14.57 -8.73
N LEU A 26 -29.94 14.98 -8.47
CA LEU A 26 -28.78 14.62 -9.31
C LEU A 26 -28.49 13.11 -9.29
N TYR A 27 -28.70 12.46 -8.13
CA TYR A 27 -28.43 11.03 -7.95
C TYR A 27 -29.67 10.13 -8.11
N ASP A 28 -30.80 10.70 -8.52
CA ASP A 28 -32.01 9.96 -8.84
C ASP A 28 -31.86 9.27 -10.21
N LYS A 29 -31.49 7.98 -10.18
CA LYS A 29 -31.25 7.18 -11.40
C LYS A 29 -32.47 7.06 -12.31
N GLU A 30 -33.70 7.27 -11.79
CA GLU A 30 -34.90 7.25 -12.63
C GLU A 30 -35.07 8.53 -13.45
N LYS A 31 -34.45 9.63 -13.01
CA LYS A 31 -34.49 10.94 -13.69
C LYS A 31 -33.26 11.19 -14.55
N TYR A 32 -32.08 10.96 -13.97
CA TYR A 32 -30.81 11.28 -14.61
C TYR A 32 -29.79 10.18 -14.35
N ASP A 33 -29.57 9.34 -15.37
CA ASP A 33 -28.54 8.32 -15.30
C ASP A 33 -27.25 8.79 -15.97
N LEU A 34 -26.41 9.46 -15.18
CA LEU A 34 -25.10 9.96 -15.61
C LEU A 34 -24.16 8.83 -16.09
N SER A 35 -24.44 7.57 -15.77
CA SER A 35 -23.66 6.41 -16.22
C SER A 35 -23.95 6.02 -17.68
N THR A 36 -25.16 6.27 -18.17
CA THR A 36 -25.62 5.84 -19.52
C THR A 36 -25.88 6.99 -20.50
N MET A 37 -25.84 8.25 -20.07
CA MET A 37 -25.92 9.44 -20.95
C MET A 37 -24.80 9.51 -22.00
N VAL A 38 -24.84 10.45 -22.95
CA VAL A 38 -23.70 10.71 -23.85
C VAL A 38 -22.70 11.63 -23.15
N GLU A 39 -21.39 11.50 -23.44
CA GLU A 39 -20.31 12.30 -22.83
C GLU A 39 -20.62 13.82 -22.81
N VAL A 40 -21.08 14.35 -23.95
CA VAL A 40 -21.39 15.78 -24.11
C VAL A 40 -22.51 16.23 -23.16
N ASP A 41 -23.51 15.39 -22.95
CA ASP A 41 -24.63 15.68 -22.06
C ASP A 41 -24.18 15.67 -20.60
N VAL A 42 -23.23 14.80 -20.23
CA VAL A 42 -22.65 14.75 -18.88
C VAL A 42 -21.87 16.03 -18.56
N PHE A 43 -21.04 16.51 -19.49
CA PHE A 43 -20.34 17.80 -19.32
C PHE A 43 -21.32 18.97 -19.17
N THR A 44 -22.38 18.98 -19.98
CA THR A 44 -23.39 20.03 -19.95
C THR A 44 -24.20 20.00 -18.65
N MET A 45 -24.58 18.81 -18.20
CA MET A 45 -25.37 18.64 -16.98
C MET A 45 -24.57 19.00 -15.72
N LEU A 46 -23.28 18.66 -15.68
CA LEU A 46 -22.39 18.97 -14.56
C LEU A 46 -21.79 20.39 -14.62
N ASP A 47 -22.16 21.20 -15.61
CA ASP A 47 -21.62 22.55 -15.86
C ASP A 47 -20.09 22.53 -15.76
N ALA A 48 -19.46 21.64 -16.53
CA ALA A 48 -18.02 21.38 -16.51
C ALA A 48 -17.42 21.50 -17.91
N THR A 49 -16.16 21.89 -18.00
CA THR A 49 -15.40 21.98 -19.27
C THR A 49 -14.16 21.10 -19.23
N ARG A 50 -13.59 20.77 -20.40
CA ARG A 50 -12.33 20.00 -20.51
C ARG A 50 -11.10 20.70 -19.93
N GLU A 51 -11.21 21.98 -19.57
CA GLU A 51 -10.17 22.73 -18.87
C GLU A 51 -10.24 22.58 -17.34
N GLY A 52 -11.28 21.93 -16.84
CA GLY A 52 -11.51 21.72 -15.41
C GLY A 52 -12.36 22.82 -14.79
N LEU A 53 -12.59 22.70 -13.47
CA LEU A 53 -13.37 23.65 -12.69
C LEU A 53 -12.50 24.79 -12.15
N THR A 54 -13.15 25.91 -11.82
CA THR A 54 -12.52 27.02 -11.08
C THR A 54 -12.57 26.79 -9.57
N ASP A 55 -11.65 27.40 -8.81
CA ASP A 55 -11.60 27.24 -7.35
C ASP A 55 -12.86 27.76 -6.64
N GLU A 56 -13.55 28.75 -7.21
CA GLU A 56 -14.82 29.28 -6.68
C GLU A 56 -15.94 28.24 -6.82
N GLU A 57 -16.07 27.61 -7.99
CA GLU A 57 -17.08 26.57 -8.26
C GLU A 57 -16.85 25.32 -7.40
N VAL A 58 -15.58 24.96 -7.14
CA VAL A 58 -15.24 23.86 -6.26
C VAL A 58 -15.72 24.12 -4.83
N ASN A 59 -15.48 25.32 -4.30
CA ASN A 59 -15.90 25.68 -2.94
C ASN A 59 -17.44 25.68 -2.78
N GLU A 60 -18.16 26.19 -3.78
CA GLU A 60 -19.63 26.12 -3.78
C GLU A 60 -20.14 24.67 -3.80
N ARG A 61 -19.52 23.80 -4.61
CA ARG A 61 -19.88 22.38 -4.69
C ARG A 61 -19.51 21.61 -3.42
N LEU A 62 -18.39 21.94 -2.77
CA LEU A 62 -18.03 21.34 -1.47
C LEU A 62 -19.05 21.67 -0.38
N LEU A 63 -19.59 22.90 -0.36
CA LEU A 63 -20.65 23.28 0.58
C LEU A 63 -21.97 22.54 0.30
N LYS A 64 -22.26 22.24 -0.97
CA LYS A 64 -23.51 21.60 -1.41
C LYS A 64 -23.48 20.08 -1.29
N PHE A 65 -22.41 19.43 -1.75
CA PHE A 65 -22.28 17.97 -1.82
C PHE A 65 -21.53 17.37 -0.63
N GLY A 66 -20.78 18.19 0.11
CA GLY A 66 -19.91 17.72 1.17
C GLY A 66 -18.58 17.15 0.65
N HIS A 67 -17.76 16.65 1.58
CA HIS A 67 -16.47 16.04 1.26
C HIS A 67 -16.64 14.63 0.70
N ASN A 68 -15.74 14.23 -0.19
CA ASN A 68 -15.65 12.88 -0.74
C ASN A 68 -15.05 11.90 0.28
N ARG A 69 -15.78 11.64 1.36
CA ARG A 69 -15.43 10.67 2.40
C ARG A 69 -16.68 9.99 2.93
N LEU A 70 -16.53 8.78 3.47
CA LEU A 70 -17.61 8.13 4.21
C LEU A 70 -17.82 8.87 5.54
N GLU A 71 -19.08 9.13 5.90
CA GLU A 71 -19.39 9.77 7.19
C GLU A 71 -19.06 8.83 8.35
N HIS A 72 -18.05 9.19 9.15
CA HIS A 72 -17.86 8.61 10.47
C HIS A 72 -18.83 9.25 11.45
N LYS A 73 -19.62 8.43 12.16
CA LYS A 73 -20.41 8.91 13.30
C LYS A 73 -19.46 9.33 14.42
N GLU A 74 -19.23 10.63 14.57
CA GLU A 74 -18.49 11.13 15.73
C GLU A 74 -19.36 10.92 16.99
N THR A 75 -18.88 10.09 17.91
CA THR A 75 -19.50 9.98 19.23
C THR A 75 -19.16 11.22 20.05
N SER A 76 -20.15 11.75 20.77
CA SER A 76 -19.91 12.93 21.60
C SER A 76 -18.89 12.62 22.71
N ALA A 77 -18.07 13.61 23.04
CA ALA A 77 -17.03 13.50 24.06
C ALA A 77 -17.56 13.03 25.44
N ILE A 78 -18.78 13.43 25.79
CA ILE A 78 -19.43 13.05 27.05
C ILE A 78 -19.83 11.57 27.03
N ILE A 79 -20.35 11.07 25.91
CA ILE A 79 -20.71 9.67 25.77
C ILE A 79 -19.45 8.80 25.81
N GLN A 80 -18.36 9.21 25.17
CA GLN A 80 -17.07 8.51 25.25
C GLN A 80 -16.54 8.44 26.69
N PHE A 81 -16.65 9.54 27.46
CA PHE A 81 -16.27 9.57 28.87
C PHE A 81 -17.12 8.60 29.72
N LEU A 82 -18.45 8.59 29.53
CA LEU A 82 -19.36 7.69 30.25
C LEU A 82 -19.14 6.22 29.87
N LEU A 83 -18.86 5.92 28.61
CA LEU A 83 -18.47 4.58 28.15
C LEU A 83 -17.20 4.09 28.86
N PHE A 84 -16.27 4.99 29.18
CA PHE A 84 -15.06 4.63 29.92
C PHE A 84 -15.33 4.18 31.36
N MET A 85 -16.37 4.72 31.99
CA MET A 85 -16.85 4.27 33.30
C MET A 85 -17.57 2.91 33.24
N TRP A 86 -18.07 2.52 32.06
CA TRP A 86 -18.94 1.37 31.88
C TRP A 86 -18.21 0.19 31.21
N ASN A 87 -17.07 -0.21 31.80
CA ASN A 87 -16.35 -1.42 31.38
C ASN A 87 -16.57 -2.58 32.39
N PRO A 88 -16.39 -3.86 31.98
CA PRO A 88 -16.64 -5.00 32.86
C PRO A 88 -15.86 -4.98 34.18
N LEU A 89 -14.64 -4.42 34.20
CA LEU A 89 -13.85 -4.27 35.42
C LEU A 89 -14.43 -3.19 36.36
N SER A 90 -14.98 -2.13 35.80
CA SER A 90 -15.64 -1.05 36.54
C SER A 90 -16.97 -1.52 37.15
N TRP A 91 -17.69 -2.45 36.52
CA TRP A 91 -18.88 -3.07 37.11
C TRP A 91 -18.58 -3.82 38.40
N VAL A 92 -17.43 -4.51 38.47
CA VAL A 92 -17.02 -5.21 39.69
C VAL A 92 -16.66 -4.20 40.79
N MET A 93 -16.04 -3.08 40.44
CA MET A 93 -15.75 -1.99 41.39
C MET A 93 -17.02 -1.27 41.86
N GLU A 94 -17.99 -1.06 40.98
CA GLU A 94 -19.30 -0.52 41.34
C GLU A 94 -20.05 -1.48 42.27
N ALA A 95 -20.00 -2.79 42.00
CA ALA A 95 -20.51 -3.79 42.92
C ALA A 95 -19.80 -3.75 44.28
N ALA A 96 -18.47 -3.57 44.32
CA ALA A 96 -17.71 -3.40 45.56
C ALA A 96 -18.14 -2.14 46.33
N ALA A 97 -18.37 -1.02 45.63
CA ALA A 97 -18.88 0.22 46.22
C ALA A 97 -20.29 0.01 46.82
N ILE A 98 -21.17 -0.72 46.13
CA ILE A 98 -22.50 -1.07 46.64
C ILE A 98 -22.38 -1.97 47.87
N VAL A 99 -21.47 -2.95 47.87
CA VAL A 99 -21.21 -3.84 49.01
C VAL A 99 -20.75 -3.05 50.24
N ALA A 100 -19.87 -2.05 50.07
CA ALA A 100 -19.40 -1.19 51.15
C ALA A 100 -20.55 -0.43 51.85
N ILE A 101 -21.55 0.06 51.11
CA ILE A 101 -22.71 0.75 51.69
C ILE A 101 -23.76 -0.23 52.23
N VAL A 102 -24.15 -1.23 51.44
CA VAL A 102 -25.35 -2.04 51.73
C VAL A 102 -25.04 -3.11 52.77
N VAL A 103 -23.89 -3.76 52.64
CA VAL A 103 -23.55 -4.99 53.37
C VAL A 103 -22.76 -4.67 54.65
N SER A 104 -22.04 -3.54 54.70
CA SER A 104 -21.38 -3.07 55.93
C SER A 104 -22.36 -2.48 56.98
N ASN A 105 -23.66 -2.45 56.70
CA ASN A 105 -24.70 -2.07 57.67
C ASN A 105 -24.87 -3.17 58.73
N GLY A 106 -24.02 -3.18 59.77
CA GLY A 106 -24.10 -4.16 60.85
C GLY A 106 -23.17 -3.86 62.03
N GLY A 107 -23.53 -4.35 63.22
CA GLY A 107 -22.68 -4.22 64.42
C GLY A 107 -22.71 -2.87 65.14
N GLY A 108 -23.71 -2.01 64.86
CA GLY A 108 -23.92 -0.74 65.57
C GLY A 108 -22.99 0.41 65.15
N GLN A 109 -22.28 0.27 64.04
CA GLN A 109 -21.42 1.30 63.44
C GLN A 109 -22.01 1.78 62.10
N PRO A 110 -21.73 3.03 61.70
CA PRO A 110 -22.17 3.54 60.40
C PRO A 110 -21.52 2.74 59.25
N PRO A 111 -22.16 2.68 58.08
CA PRO A 111 -21.57 2.10 56.88
C PRO A 111 -20.28 2.81 56.49
N ASP A 112 -19.41 2.10 55.78
CA ASP A 112 -18.07 2.57 55.40
C ASP A 112 -18.16 3.54 54.21
N TRP A 113 -18.72 4.73 54.47
CA TRP A 113 -18.85 5.81 53.49
C TRP A 113 -17.49 6.27 52.95
N GLU A 114 -16.44 6.15 53.76
CA GLU A 114 -15.07 6.48 53.35
C GLU A 114 -14.59 5.58 52.21
N ASP A 115 -14.84 4.27 52.30
CA ASP A 115 -14.48 3.30 51.27
C ASP A 115 -15.33 3.51 50.00
N PHE A 116 -16.63 3.77 50.13
CA PHE A 116 -17.49 4.09 49.00
C PHE A 116 -17.01 5.34 48.24
N VAL A 117 -16.79 6.44 48.96
CA VAL A 117 -16.30 7.69 48.35
C VAL A 117 -14.91 7.48 47.76
N GLY A 118 -14.04 6.71 48.43
CA GLY A 118 -12.73 6.33 47.92
C GLY A 118 -12.79 5.58 46.59
N ILE A 119 -13.65 4.56 46.47
CA ILE A 119 -13.85 3.79 45.24
C ILE A 119 -14.40 4.67 44.11
N ILE A 120 -15.41 5.50 44.40
CA ILE A 120 -15.98 6.41 43.40
C ILE A 120 -14.95 7.43 42.92
N LEU A 121 -14.16 8.01 43.82
CA LEU A 121 -13.08 8.93 43.46
C LEU A 121 -11.99 8.23 42.64
N LEU A 122 -11.65 6.98 42.97
CA LEU A 122 -10.69 6.18 42.22
C LEU A 122 -11.19 5.90 40.80
N LEU A 123 -12.46 5.49 40.65
CA LEU A 123 -13.08 5.28 39.34
C LEU A 123 -13.11 6.57 38.52
N LEU A 124 -13.50 7.69 39.14
CA LEU A 124 -13.55 8.99 38.49
C LEU A 124 -12.15 9.48 38.06
N ALA A 125 -11.14 9.33 38.92
CA ALA A 125 -9.75 9.66 38.59
C ALA A 125 -9.23 8.81 37.42
N ASN A 126 -9.47 7.48 37.46
CA ASN A 126 -9.08 6.58 36.38
C ASN A 126 -9.80 6.93 35.06
N SER A 127 -11.09 7.25 35.10
CA SER A 127 -11.85 7.66 33.91
C SER A 127 -11.39 9.01 33.35
N ILE A 128 -11.04 9.97 34.20
CA ILE A 128 -10.48 11.26 33.75
C ILE A 128 -9.13 11.04 33.07
N ILE A 129 -8.20 10.32 33.71
CA ILE A 129 -6.88 10.04 33.15
C ILE A 129 -7.04 9.29 31.83
N GLY A 130 -7.86 8.22 31.82
CA GLY A 130 -8.10 7.43 30.63
C GLY A 130 -8.72 8.23 29.49
N PHE A 131 -9.72 9.06 29.77
CA PHE A 131 -10.34 9.91 28.75
C PHE A 131 -9.37 10.95 28.17
N VAL A 132 -8.61 11.65 29.02
CA VAL A 132 -7.66 12.68 28.58
C VAL A 132 -6.54 12.06 27.76
N GLU A 133 -5.92 11.00 28.26
CA GLU A 133 -4.81 10.34 27.58
C GLU A 133 -5.27 9.67 26.28
N GLN A 134 -6.41 8.98 26.28
CA GLN A 134 -6.92 8.32 25.08
C GLN A 134 -7.34 9.32 24.00
N ARG A 135 -7.85 10.49 24.37
CA ARG A 135 -8.15 11.57 23.42
C ARG A 135 -6.88 12.21 22.86
N ASN A 136 -5.87 12.45 23.70
CA ASN A 136 -4.59 12.98 23.26
C ASN A 136 -3.88 12.00 22.29
N ALA A 137 -3.88 10.72 22.65
CA ALA A 137 -3.44 9.61 21.81
C ALA A 137 -4.20 9.54 20.48
N GLY A 138 -5.53 9.54 20.53
CA GLY A 138 -6.40 9.45 19.36
C GLY A 138 -6.23 10.63 18.40
N ASN A 139 -6.13 11.86 18.93
CA ASN A 139 -5.88 13.06 18.12
C ASN A 139 -4.52 12.98 17.40
N ALA A 140 -3.48 12.49 18.08
CA ALA A 140 -2.16 12.32 17.48
C ALA A 140 -2.20 11.29 16.34
N VAL A 141 -2.85 10.14 16.55
CA VAL A 141 -3.01 9.11 15.50
C VAL A 141 -3.87 9.63 14.35
N LYS A 142 -4.95 10.38 14.62
CA LYS A 142 -5.81 10.97 13.58
C LYS A 142 -5.02 11.92 12.67
N ALA A 143 -4.20 12.79 13.23
CA ALA A 143 -3.34 13.68 12.44
C ALA A 143 -2.34 12.92 11.56
N LEU A 144 -1.85 11.76 12.02
CA LEU A 144 -1.00 10.88 11.22
C LEU A 144 -1.78 10.20 10.09
N MET A 145 -3.01 9.74 10.35
CA MET A 145 -3.89 9.19 9.32
C MET A 145 -4.27 10.22 8.26
N GLU A 146 -4.51 11.47 8.65
CA GLU A 146 -4.79 12.57 7.71
C GLU A 146 -3.61 12.81 6.76
N SER A 147 -2.36 12.57 7.19
CA SER A 147 -1.19 12.66 6.30
C SER A 147 -1.06 11.52 5.27
N LEU A 148 -1.85 10.44 5.43
CA LEU A 148 -1.99 9.35 4.47
C LEU A 148 -3.26 9.48 3.63
N ALA A 149 -3.93 10.63 3.66
CA ALA A 149 -5.15 10.84 2.89
C ALA A 149 -4.91 10.49 1.41
N PRO A 150 -5.80 9.72 0.76
CA PRO A 150 -5.67 9.40 -0.64
C PRO A 150 -5.59 10.68 -1.46
N GLU A 151 -4.69 10.71 -2.44
CA GLU A 151 -4.52 11.85 -3.34
C GLU A 151 -5.17 11.55 -4.69
N ALA A 152 -5.55 12.61 -5.40
CA ALA A 152 -6.10 12.52 -6.74
C ALA A 152 -5.48 13.59 -7.63
N LYS A 153 -5.10 13.21 -8.85
CA LYS A 153 -4.61 14.15 -9.86
C LYS A 153 -5.80 14.75 -10.60
N VAL A 154 -6.06 16.03 -10.35
CA VAL A 154 -7.16 16.79 -10.94
C VAL A 154 -6.68 17.86 -11.90
N LYS A 155 -7.54 18.26 -12.82
CA LYS A 155 -7.36 19.46 -13.62
C LYS A 155 -8.27 20.57 -13.09
N ARG A 156 -7.68 21.65 -12.58
CA ARG A 156 -8.38 22.85 -12.07
C ARG A 156 -7.72 24.12 -12.62
N ASN A 157 -8.51 25.09 -13.04
CA ASN A 157 -8.05 26.30 -13.73
C ASN A 157 -7.13 26.02 -14.94
N GLY A 158 -7.37 24.94 -15.69
CA GLY A 158 -6.53 24.55 -16.85
C GLY A 158 -5.25 23.79 -16.51
N GLU A 159 -4.83 23.73 -15.25
CA GLU A 159 -3.58 23.09 -14.80
C GLU A 159 -3.82 21.77 -14.07
N TRP A 160 -2.93 20.81 -14.27
CA TRP A 160 -2.92 19.55 -13.52
C TRP A 160 -2.29 19.76 -12.13
N LYS A 161 -3.05 19.44 -11.07
CA LYS A 161 -2.62 19.54 -9.68
C LYS A 161 -2.97 18.24 -8.94
N VAL A 162 -2.15 17.89 -7.95
CA VAL A 162 -2.44 16.79 -7.02
C VAL A 162 -3.13 17.39 -5.81
N ILE A 163 -4.30 16.87 -5.45
CA ILE A 163 -5.10 17.32 -4.31
C ILE A 163 -5.51 16.12 -3.46
N GLU A 164 -5.93 16.36 -2.22
CA GLU A 164 -6.57 15.32 -1.40
C GLU A 164 -7.90 14.87 -2.03
N ALA A 165 -8.07 13.57 -2.21
CA ALA A 165 -9.26 12.96 -2.79
C ALA A 165 -10.54 13.32 -2.03
N ALA A 166 -10.45 13.65 -0.73
CA ALA A 166 -11.56 14.10 0.10
C ALA A 166 -12.17 15.44 -0.37
N THR A 167 -11.42 16.24 -1.12
CA THR A 167 -11.85 17.54 -1.64
C THR A 167 -12.36 17.49 -3.09
N LEU A 168 -12.48 16.29 -3.66
CA LEU A 168 -13.08 16.08 -4.97
C LEU A 168 -14.57 16.40 -4.95
N VAL A 169 -15.04 17.04 -6.01
CA VAL A 169 -16.46 17.37 -6.21
C VAL A 169 -16.98 16.82 -7.54
N PRO A 170 -18.30 16.59 -7.67
CA PRO A 170 -18.89 16.25 -8.95
C PRO A 170 -18.58 17.30 -10.02
N GLY A 171 -18.12 16.83 -11.19
CA GLY A 171 -17.66 17.64 -12.31
C GLY A 171 -16.14 17.92 -12.34
N ASP A 172 -15.38 17.52 -11.32
CA ASP A 172 -13.91 17.56 -11.40
C ASP A 172 -13.41 16.62 -12.52
N ILE A 173 -12.34 17.04 -13.20
CA ILE A 173 -11.63 16.18 -14.16
C ILE A 173 -10.46 15.52 -13.43
N ILE A 174 -10.43 14.20 -13.47
CA ILE A 174 -9.37 13.38 -12.88
C ILE A 174 -8.57 12.66 -13.98
N SER A 175 -7.28 12.46 -13.72
CA SER A 175 -6.41 11.59 -14.50
C SER A 175 -6.09 10.37 -13.65
N VAL A 176 -6.28 9.18 -14.23
CA VAL A 176 -6.05 7.89 -13.59
C VAL A 176 -4.95 7.17 -14.35
N LYS A 177 -3.86 6.83 -13.66
CA LYS A 177 -2.73 6.08 -14.19
C LYS A 177 -2.73 4.65 -13.67
N LEU A 178 -1.87 3.82 -14.26
CA LEU A 178 -1.58 2.49 -13.75
C LEU A 178 -1.15 2.57 -12.28
N GLY A 179 -1.87 1.86 -11.41
CA GLY A 179 -1.60 1.81 -9.97
C GLY A 179 -2.50 2.69 -9.11
N ASP A 180 -3.15 3.68 -9.70
CA ASP A 180 -4.01 4.60 -8.95
C ASP A 180 -5.29 3.90 -8.52
N VAL A 181 -5.71 4.19 -7.29
CA VAL A 181 -7.04 3.83 -6.80
C VAL A 181 -8.01 4.92 -7.26
N ILE A 182 -9.11 4.50 -7.88
CA ILE A 182 -10.09 5.44 -8.40
C ILE A 182 -10.78 6.13 -7.21
N PRO A 183 -10.68 7.47 -7.08
CA PRO A 183 -11.03 8.16 -5.85
C PRO A 183 -12.53 8.46 -5.70
N ALA A 184 -13.29 8.40 -6.79
CA ALA A 184 -14.70 8.73 -6.87
C ALA A 184 -15.31 8.02 -8.08
N ASP A 185 -16.64 7.89 -8.13
CA ASP A 185 -17.30 7.37 -9.34
C ASP A 185 -17.13 8.41 -10.45
N ALA A 186 -16.62 7.97 -11.60
CA ALA A 186 -16.27 8.85 -12.69
C ALA A 186 -16.60 8.22 -14.05
N ARG A 187 -16.65 9.07 -15.07
CA ARG A 187 -16.96 8.67 -16.44
C ARG A 187 -15.79 8.97 -17.36
N LEU A 188 -15.30 7.96 -18.07
CA LEU A 188 -14.17 8.10 -18.97
C LEU A 188 -14.54 8.92 -20.20
N PHE A 189 -13.67 9.85 -20.59
CA PHE A 189 -13.79 10.55 -21.88
C PHE A 189 -12.54 10.40 -22.75
N ALA A 190 -11.38 10.10 -22.16
CA ALA A 190 -10.17 9.74 -22.91
C ALA A 190 -9.54 8.48 -22.31
N ALA A 191 -9.25 7.48 -23.16
CA ALA A 191 -8.61 6.23 -22.77
C ALA A 191 -7.41 5.98 -23.68
N HIS A 192 -6.21 6.08 -23.14
CA HIS A 192 -4.96 5.89 -23.86
C HIS A 192 -4.39 4.50 -23.55
N GLY A 193 -4.28 3.64 -24.57
CA GLY A 193 -3.53 2.38 -24.48
C GLY A 193 -4.28 1.17 -23.92
N GLY A 194 -5.62 1.09 -24.04
CA GLY A 194 -6.41 -0.04 -23.55
C GLY A 194 -6.46 -0.05 -22.02
N VAL A 195 -7.48 0.60 -21.46
CA VAL A 195 -7.60 0.79 -20.01
C VAL A 195 -8.24 -0.45 -19.39
N SER A 196 -7.59 -1.02 -18.37
CA SER A 196 -8.09 -2.19 -17.64
C SER A 196 -8.20 -1.85 -16.16
N ILE A 197 -9.40 -2.06 -15.60
CA ILE A 197 -9.73 -1.67 -14.24
C ILE A 197 -10.15 -2.91 -13.47
N ASP A 198 -9.50 -3.11 -12.33
CA ASP A 198 -9.81 -4.17 -11.39
C ASP A 198 -10.94 -3.71 -10.45
N GLN A 199 -12.07 -4.40 -10.55
CA GLN A 199 -13.27 -4.17 -9.76
C GLN A 199 -13.50 -5.29 -8.75
N ALA A 200 -12.52 -6.17 -8.50
CA ALA A 200 -12.67 -7.34 -7.63
C ALA A 200 -13.13 -6.97 -6.22
N ALA A 201 -12.67 -5.83 -5.69
CA ALA A 201 -13.08 -5.32 -4.39
C ALA A 201 -14.59 -4.96 -4.30
N LEU A 202 -15.25 -4.73 -5.44
CA LEU A 202 -16.62 -4.24 -5.53
C LEU A 202 -17.60 -5.31 -6.03
N THR A 203 -17.21 -6.06 -7.06
CA THR A 203 -18.07 -7.05 -7.72
C THR A 203 -17.75 -8.48 -7.28
N GLY A 204 -16.58 -8.71 -6.70
CA GLY A 204 -16.06 -10.04 -6.40
C GLY A 204 -15.52 -10.79 -7.63
N GLU A 205 -15.55 -10.18 -8.81
CA GLU A 205 -15.02 -10.79 -10.03
C GLU A 205 -13.52 -10.56 -10.14
N SER A 206 -12.75 -11.62 -10.29
CA SER A 206 -11.27 -11.56 -10.22
C SER A 206 -10.59 -11.08 -11.50
N LEU A 207 -11.30 -11.02 -12.63
CA LEU A 207 -10.74 -10.59 -13.90
C LEU A 207 -10.96 -9.09 -14.11
N PRO A 208 -9.89 -8.32 -14.42
CA PRO A 208 -10.03 -6.90 -14.64
C PRO A 208 -10.80 -6.62 -15.93
N VAL A 209 -11.69 -5.63 -15.88
CA VAL A 209 -12.60 -5.29 -16.98
C VAL A 209 -11.93 -4.26 -17.87
N THR A 210 -11.96 -4.48 -19.18
CA THR A 210 -11.46 -3.49 -20.15
C THR A 210 -12.50 -2.39 -20.33
N LYS A 211 -12.05 -1.14 -20.24
CA LYS A 211 -12.88 0.06 -20.27
C LYS A 211 -12.45 0.98 -21.40
N THR A 212 -13.44 1.60 -22.04
CA THR A 212 -13.30 2.50 -23.18
C THR A 212 -13.89 3.88 -22.88
N ALA A 213 -13.67 4.86 -23.75
CA ALA A 213 -14.27 6.18 -23.59
C ALA A 213 -15.81 6.07 -23.59
N GLY A 214 -16.44 6.74 -22.63
CA GLY A 214 -17.88 6.67 -22.36
C GLY A 214 -18.27 5.72 -21.23
N ASP A 215 -17.40 4.79 -20.82
CA ASP A 215 -17.67 3.84 -19.75
C ASP A 215 -17.54 4.47 -18.35
N GLU A 216 -18.33 3.96 -17.41
CA GLU A 216 -18.25 4.32 -15.99
C GLU A 216 -17.16 3.51 -15.26
N ILE A 217 -16.48 4.19 -14.35
CA ILE A 217 -15.47 3.67 -13.44
C ILE A 217 -15.87 3.97 -11.99
N PHE A 218 -15.62 3.03 -11.09
CA PHE A 218 -16.15 3.08 -9.73
C PHE A 218 -15.07 3.41 -8.69
N SER A 219 -15.45 4.19 -7.69
CA SER A 219 -14.64 4.47 -6.51
C SER A 219 -14.15 3.19 -5.84
N GLY A 220 -12.87 3.13 -5.49
CA GLY A 220 -12.24 1.96 -4.86
C GLY A 220 -11.78 0.88 -5.83
N SER A 221 -12.07 1.00 -7.13
CA SER A 221 -11.44 0.15 -8.16
C SER A 221 -9.99 0.56 -8.38
N THR A 222 -9.14 -0.34 -8.87
CA THR A 222 -7.73 -0.02 -9.17
C THR A 222 -7.44 -0.09 -10.66
N CYS A 223 -6.72 0.89 -11.20
CA CYS A 223 -6.27 0.85 -12.59
C CYS A 223 -5.08 -0.12 -12.75
N LYS A 224 -5.27 -1.21 -13.49
CA LYS A 224 -4.23 -2.23 -13.74
C LYS A 224 -3.43 -1.95 -15.01
N GLN A 225 -4.05 -1.31 -16.00
CA GLN A 225 -3.42 -1.02 -17.28
C GLN A 225 -3.98 0.26 -17.91
N GLY A 226 -3.12 0.97 -18.64
CA GLY A 226 -3.48 2.16 -19.40
C GLY A 226 -3.44 3.45 -18.59
N GLU A 227 -3.77 4.55 -19.28
CA GLU A 227 -3.96 5.86 -18.67
C GLU A 227 -5.27 6.44 -19.19
N ALA A 228 -6.06 7.03 -18.30
CA ALA A 228 -7.38 7.52 -18.64
C ALA A 228 -7.65 8.89 -18.01
N GLU A 229 -8.48 9.69 -18.69
CA GLU A 229 -9.06 10.91 -18.14
C GLU A 229 -10.56 10.73 -18.00
N ALA A 230 -11.08 11.16 -16.85
CA ALA A 230 -12.46 10.95 -16.46
C ALA A 230 -13.06 12.19 -15.79
N ILE A 231 -14.38 12.36 -15.92
CA ILE A 231 -15.15 13.37 -15.18
C ILE A 231 -15.84 12.71 -13.98
N VAL A 232 -15.69 13.30 -12.80
CA VAL A 232 -16.30 12.79 -11.57
C VAL A 232 -17.82 12.98 -11.64
N ILE A 233 -18.57 11.90 -11.49
CA ILE A 233 -20.05 11.91 -11.51
C ILE A 233 -20.64 11.76 -10.11
N GLY A 234 -19.93 11.09 -9.18
CA GLY A 234 -20.42 10.84 -7.83
C GLY A 234 -19.33 10.81 -6.78
N THR A 235 -19.60 11.42 -5.63
CA THR A 235 -18.65 11.52 -4.50
C THR A 235 -19.25 11.01 -3.19
N GLY A 236 -18.39 10.58 -2.28
CA GLY A 236 -18.70 10.17 -0.91
C GLY A 236 -19.73 9.05 -0.85
N LEU A 237 -20.79 9.26 -0.05
CA LEU A 237 -21.90 8.32 0.13
C LEU A 237 -22.71 8.04 -1.15
N ASN A 238 -22.59 8.88 -2.19
CA ASN A 238 -23.33 8.72 -3.43
C ASN A 238 -22.60 7.84 -4.45
N THR A 239 -21.34 7.48 -4.19
CA THR A 239 -20.63 6.49 -4.98
C THR A 239 -21.28 5.11 -4.85
N PHE A 240 -21.04 4.22 -5.80
CA PHE A 240 -21.48 2.83 -5.75
C PHE A 240 -20.91 2.14 -4.50
N PHE A 241 -19.61 2.33 -4.23
CA PHE A 241 -18.96 1.84 -3.01
C PHE A 241 -19.59 2.43 -1.75
N GLY A 242 -19.81 3.75 -1.70
CA GLY A 242 -20.39 4.42 -0.53
C GLY A 242 -21.82 3.98 -0.23
N ARG A 243 -22.63 3.74 -1.26
CA ARG A 243 -23.98 3.18 -1.12
C ARG A 243 -23.94 1.74 -0.57
N ALA A 244 -23.04 0.91 -1.09
CA ALA A 244 -22.84 -0.44 -0.58
C ALA A 244 -22.34 -0.43 0.88
N ALA A 245 -21.34 0.40 1.19
CA ALA A 245 -20.80 0.57 2.53
C ALA A 245 -21.85 1.05 3.53
N LYS A 246 -22.77 1.93 3.15
CA LYS A 246 -23.89 2.37 4.01
C LYS A 246 -24.84 1.22 4.36
N LEU A 247 -25.03 0.26 3.47
CA LEU A 247 -25.86 -0.93 3.71
C LEU A 247 -25.15 -1.95 4.62
N VAL A 248 -23.83 -2.07 4.52
CA VAL A 248 -23.00 -3.00 5.29
C VAL A 248 -22.58 -2.44 6.66
N GLY A 249 -22.46 -1.12 6.79
CA GLY A 249 -21.88 -0.38 7.91
C GLY A 249 -22.64 -0.43 9.25
N ASN A 250 -23.52 -1.41 9.43
CA ASN A 250 -24.15 -1.73 10.72
C ASN A 250 -23.80 -3.15 11.23
N SER A 251 -22.87 -3.88 10.59
CA SER A 251 -22.75 -5.33 10.79
C SER A 251 -21.33 -5.92 10.90
N SER A 252 -20.35 -5.19 11.43
CA SER A 252 -19.06 -5.82 11.78
C SER A 252 -18.28 -5.04 12.84
N ASP A 253 -18.75 -5.05 14.08
CA ASP A 253 -17.86 -4.92 15.24
C ASP A 253 -17.21 -6.31 15.47
N GLU A 254 -16.28 -6.71 14.61
CA GLU A 254 -15.36 -7.78 15.00
C GLU A 254 -14.51 -7.25 16.14
N ILE A 255 -14.73 -7.81 17.34
CA ILE A 255 -14.01 -7.46 18.56
C ILE A 255 -12.52 -7.62 18.28
N GLY A 256 -11.77 -6.52 18.32
CA GLY A 256 -10.34 -6.52 17.98
C GLY A 256 -9.56 -7.51 18.84
N HIS A 257 -8.49 -8.10 18.27
CA HIS A 257 -7.65 -9.11 18.94
C HIS A 257 -7.19 -8.65 20.34
N LEU A 258 -6.79 -7.38 20.47
CA LEU A 258 -6.40 -6.76 21.74
C LEU A 258 -7.55 -6.75 22.78
N GLN A 259 -8.77 -6.43 22.36
CA GLN A 259 -9.94 -6.46 23.24
C GLN A 259 -10.24 -7.88 23.71
N THR A 260 -10.03 -8.87 22.85
CA THR A 260 -10.16 -10.29 23.21
C THR A 260 -9.10 -10.72 24.23
N ILE A 261 -7.83 -10.33 24.04
CA ILE A 261 -6.76 -10.57 25.01
C ILE A 261 -7.08 -9.90 26.35
N LEU A 262 -7.47 -8.63 26.30
CA LEU A 262 -7.80 -7.85 27.49
C LEU A 262 -9.00 -8.44 28.25
N ALA A 263 -10.00 -8.95 27.52
CA ALA A 263 -11.13 -9.67 28.11
C ALA A 263 -10.70 -11.00 28.75
N LYS A 264 -9.77 -11.74 28.14
CA LYS A 264 -9.20 -12.96 28.72
C LYS A 264 -8.45 -12.67 30.01
N ILE A 265 -7.61 -11.62 30.03
CA ILE A 265 -6.89 -11.22 31.24
C ILE A 265 -7.86 -10.74 32.32
N GLY A 266 -8.84 -9.91 31.95
CA GLY A 266 -9.89 -9.47 32.86
C GLY A 266 -10.66 -10.64 33.46
N ASN A 267 -11.05 -11.62 32.65
CA ASN A 267 -11.70 -12.84 33.11
C ASN A 267 -10.81 -13.66 34.05
N PHE A 268 -9.52 -13.80 33.74
CA PHE A 268 -8.55 -14.48 34.60
C PHE A 268 -8.46 -13.80 35.98
N CYS A 269 -8.34 -12.47 36.02
CA CYS A 269 -8.33 -11.70 37.27
C CYS A 269 -9.64 -11.87 38.04
N ILE A 270 -10.80 -11.76 37.39
CA ILE A 270 -12.12 -11.90 38.03
C ILE A 270 -12.30 -13.29 38.63
N ILE A 271 -11.95 -14.35 37.88
CA ILE A 271 -12.03 -15.74 38.37
C ILE A 271 -11.06 -15.95 39.54
N GLY A 272 -9.83 -15.42 39.44
CA GLY A 272 -8.84 -15.45 40.51
C GLY A 272 -9.37 -14.81 41.80
N ILE A 273 -9.86 -13.57 41.71
CA ILE A 273 -10.46 -12.84 42.84
C ILE A 273 -11.64 -13.62 43.42
N ALA A 274 -12.54 -14.15 42.58
CA ALA A 274 -13.67 -14.94 43.04
C ALA A 274 -13.24 -16.19 43.83
N MET A 275 -12.20 -16.90 43.36
CA MET A 275 -11.63 -18.05 44.09
C MET A 275 -11.04 -17.63 45.44
N PHE A 276 -10.31 -16.51 45.49
CA PHE A 276 -9.75 -15.98 46.75
C PHE A 276 -10.84 -15.53 47.72
N ILE A 277 -11.90 -14.87 47.24
CA ILE A 277 -13.08 -14.51 48.04
C ILE A 277 -13.72 -15.75 48.67
N VAL A 278 -13.96 -16.80 47.86
CA VAL A 278 -14.55 -18.06 48.35
C VAL A 278 -13.63 -18.74 49.36
N ALA A 279 -12.33 -18.80 49.08
CA ALA A 279 -11.34 -19.38 50.00
C ALA A 279 -11.31 -18.63 51.34
N GLU A 280 -11.31 -17.29 51.33
CA GLU A 280 -11.38 -16.48 52.54
C GLU A 280 -12.67 -16.75 53.33
N ILE A 281 -13.82 -16.78 52.67
CA ILE A 281 -15.11 -17.08 53.33
C ILE A 281 -15.06 -18.46 54.00
N LEU A 282 -14.54 -19.48 53.31
CA LEU A 282 -14.41 -20.83 53.86
C LEU A 282 -13.49 -20.87 55.09
N VAL A 283 -12.32 -20.21 55.02
CA VAL A 283 -11.38 -20.13 56.15
C VAL A 283 -12.00 -19.39 57.35
N MET A 284 -12.72 -18.29 57.10
CA MET A 284 -13.40 -17.52 58.14
C MET A 284 -14.46 -18.33 58.87
N TYR A 285 -15.28 -19.10 58.14
CA TYR A 285 -16.35 -19.92 58.70
C TYR A 285 -15.87 -21.24 59.33
N ALA A 286 -14.79 -21.84 58.83
CA ALA A 286 -14.31 -23.14 59.30
C ALA A 286 -13.48 -23.07 60.61
N GLY A 287 -12.79 -21.96 60.88
CA GLY A 287 -11.77 -21.92 61.94
C GLY A 287 -12.00 -20.96 63.12
N PHE A 288 -12.65 -19.81 62.92
CA PHE A 288 -12.40 -18.66 63.82
C PHE A 288 -13.61 -17.89 64.36
N ARG A 289 -14.87 -18.23 64.00
CA ARG A 289 -16.08 -17.48 64.40
C ARG A 289 -15.90 -15.94 64.31
N TYR A 290 -15.38 -15.49 63.17
CA TYR A 290 -15.14 -14.06 62.94
C TYR A 290 -16.43 -13.23 62.96
N GLU A 291 -16.32 -11.97 63.39
CA GLU A 291 -17.38 -10.99 63.25
C GLU A 291 -17.63 -10.69 61.77
N TYR A 292 -18.89 -10.78 61.35
CA TYR A 292 -19.37 -10.57 59.98
C TYR A 292 -18.73 -9.37 59.27
N ARG A 293 -18.55 -8.25 59.99
CA ARG A 293 -18.01 -7.01 59.45
C ARG A 293 -16.52 -7.08 59.09
N ARG A 294 -15.70 -7.77 59.90
CA ARG A 294 -14.27 -7.91 59.61
C ARG A 294 -14.01 -8.75 58.36
N GLY A 295 -14.89 -9.71 58.09
CA GLY A 295 -14.86 -10.49 56.85
C GLY A 295 -15.13 -9.64 55.62
N ILE A 296 -16.13 -8.76 55.67
CA ILE A 296 -16.46 -7.86 54.55
C ILE A 296 -15.29 -6.93 54.20
N ASN A 297 -14.61 -6.39 55.21
CA ASN A 297 -13.48 -5.48 54.99
C ASN A 297 -12.31 -6.20 54.27
N ASN A 298 -12.03 -7.45 54.60
CA ASN A 298 -11.00 -8.23 53.90
C ASN A 298 -11.40 -8.49 52.43
N LEU A 299 -12.68 -8.81 52.18
CA LEU A 299 -13.20 -9.01 50.82
C LEU A 299 -13.14 -7.72 49.99
N LEU A 300 -13.43 -6.57 50.59
CA LEU A 300 -13.32 -5.26 49.93
C LEU A 300 -11.87 -4.92 49.55
N VAL A 301 -10.91 -5.17 50.45
CA VAL A 301 -9.47 -4.96 50.15
C VAL A 301 -9.03 -5.81 48.96
N LEU A 302 -9.46 -7.07 48.90
CA LEU A 302 -9.15 -7.97 47.80
C LEU A 302 -9.79 -7.52 46.47
N LEU A 303 -11.02 -7.01 46.50
CA LEU A 303 -11.71 -6.48 45.33
C LEU A 303 -11.03 -5.20 44.79
N ILE A 304 -10.70 -4.25 45.67
CA ILE A 304 -10.08 -2.97 45.29
C ILE A 304 -8.65 -3.19 44.77
N GLY A 305 -7.87 -4.06 45.43
CA GLY A 305 -6.48 -4.31 45.06
C GLY A 305 -6.28 -5.28 43.91
N GLY A 306 -7.23 -6.21 43.70
CA GLY A 306 -7.08 -7.29 42.73
C GLY A 306 -7.37 -6.90 41.27
N ILE A 307 -8.09 -5.80 41.04
CA ILE A 307 -8.58 -5.44 39.70
C ILE A 307 -7.61 -4.47 39.02
N PRO A 308 -7.00 -4.84 37.88
CA PRO A 308 -6.07 -3.97 37.16
C PRO A 308 -6.82 -2.96 36.26
N ILE A 309 -7.55 -2.02 36.86
CA ILE A 309 -8.43 -1.07 36.16
C ILE A 309 -7.66 -0.20 35.14
N ALA A 310 -6.40 0.14 35.45
CA ALA A 310 -5.58 1.01 34.61
C ALA A 310 -4.99 0.31 33.37
N MET A 311 -4.98 -1.03 33.33
CA MET A 311 -4.25 -1.79 32.31
C MET A 311 -4.74 -1.56 30.87
N PRO A 312 -6.06 -1.52 30.57
CA PRO A 312 -6.58 -1.16 29.25
C PRO A 312 -6.07 0.22 28.76
N THR A 313 -6.12 1.19 29.66
CA THR A 313 -5.70 2.58 29.40
C THR A 313 -4.21 2.64 29.10
N VAL A 314 -3.39 2.04 29.96
CA VAL A 314 -1.93 2.06 29.83
C VAL A 314 -1.51 1.42 28.52
N LEU A 315 -2.12 0.28 28.15
CA LEU A 315 -1.83 -0.40 26.89
C LEU A 315 -2.21 0.46 25.68
N SER A 316 -3.41 1.05 25.68
CA SER A 316 -3.87 1.91 24.57
C SER A 316 -2.99 3.15 24.40
N VAL A 317 -2.58 3.79 25.49
CA VAL A 317 -1.69 4.96 25.47
C VAL A 317 -0.29 4.57 25.00
N THR A 318 0.23 3.44 25.49
CA THR A 318 1.55 2.92 25.10
C THR A 318 1.61 2.66 23.59
N LEU A 319 0.58 2.02 23.03
CA LEU A 319 0.50 1.76 21.59
C LEU A 319 0.39 3.06 20.78
N ALA A 320 -0.37 4.05 21.25
CA ALA A 320 -0.47 5.34 20.58
C ALA A 320 0.83 6.14 20.61
N ILE A 321 1.57 6.10 21.73
CA ILE A 321 2.92 6.66 21.82
C ILE A 321 3.87 5.93 20.86
N GLY A 322 3.76 4.60 20.77
CA GLY A 322 4.50 3.79 19.80
C GLY A 322 4.22 4.22 18.36
N ALA A 323 2.96 4.43 17.99
CA ALA A 323 2.55 4.91 16.67
C ALA A 323 3.17 6.28 16.37
N LYS A 324 3.16 7.20 17.35
CA LYS A 324 3.77 8.52 17.23
C LYS A 324 5.28 8.45 17.06
N GLN A 325 5.97 7.60 17.81
CA GLN A 325 7.42 7.40 17.67
C GLN A 325 7.77 6.78 16.31
N LEU A 326 7.01 5.78 15.85
CA LEU A 326 7.18 5.20 14.51
C LEU A 326 7.04 6.26 13.41
N SER A 327 6.04 7.15 13.53
CA SER A 327 5.87 8.24 12.57
C SER A 327 7.04 9.23 12.57
N GLN A 328 7.61 9.53 13.74
CA GLN A 328 8.85 10.33 13.82
C GLN A 328 10.02 9.65 13.11
N HIS A 329 10.06 8.31 13.13
CA HIS A 329 10.97 7.48 12.35
C HIS A 329 10.46 7.17 10.93
N LYS A 330 9.57 8.00 10.38
CA LYS A 330 9.09 7.90 8.98
C LYS A 330 8.27 6.66 8.65
N ALA A 331 7.72 5.95 9.64
CA ALA A 331 6.77 4.85 9.45
C ALA A 331 5.39 5.23 10.02
N ILE A 332 4.38 5.36 9.17
CA ILE A 332 3.01 5.64 9.60
C ILE A 332 2.25 4.33 9.71
N VAL A 333 1.62 4.10 10.85
CA VAL A 333 0.88 2.87 11.15
C VAL A 333 -0.61 3.11 10.92
N THR A 334 -1.25 2.36 10.01
CA THR A 334 -2.69 2.49 9.70
C THR A 334 -3.57 1.88 10.79
N HIS A 335 -3.10 0.77 11.39
CA HIS A 335 -3.79 0.08 12.48
C HIS A 335 -2.88 -0.07 13.71
N VAL A 336 -3.35 0.40 14.87
CA VAL A 336 -2.55 0.43 16.11
C VAL A 336 -2.06 -0.97 16.54
N THR A 337 -2.78 -2.04 16.18
CA THR A 337 -2.41 -3.43 16.44
C THR A 337 -1.18 -3.90 15.66
N ALA A 338 -0.89 -3.30 14.50
CA ALA A 338 0.26 -3.66 13.68
C ALA A 338 1.62 -3.42 14.38
N ILE A 339 1.65 -2.56 15.40
CA ILE A 339 2.83 -2.27 16.23
C ILE A 339 3.26 -3.51 17.02
N GLU A 340 2.29 -4.26 17.55
CA GLU A 340 2.52 -5.50 18.29
C GLU A 340 3.02 -6.59 17.36
N GLU A 341 2.34 -6.75 16.22
CA GLU A 341 2.69 -7.75 15.22
C GLU A 341 4.09 -7.47 14.64
N LEU A 342 4.44 -6.20 14.39
CA LEU A 342 5.78 -5.80 13.93
C LEU A 342 6.88 -6.18 14.94
N ALA A 343 6.60 -6.07 16.23
CA ALA A 343 7.52 -6.48 17.28
C ALA A 343 7.82 -7.98 17.21
N ALA A 344 6.77 -8.76 16.96
CA ALA A 344 6.78 -10.22 16.93
C ALA A 344 7.22 -10.83 15.58
N VAL A 345 7.46 -10.01 14.56
CA VAL A 345 7.95 -10.47 13.25
C VAL A 345 9.21 -11.33 13.39
N THR A 346 9.19 -12.48 12.74
CA THR A 346 10.31 -13.44 12.69
C THR A 346 10.90 -13.58 11.29
N ILE A 347 10.08 -13.38 10.26
CA ILE A 347 10.50 -13.44 8.85
C ILE A 347 10.00 -12.18 8.15
N LEU A 348 10.91 -11.54 7.42
CA LEU A 348 10.63 -10.38 6.58
C LEU A 348 10.77 -10.79 5.12
N CYS A 349 9.64 -10.88 4.43
CA CYS A 349 9.56 -11.08 2.99
C CYS A 349 9.67 -9.72 2.29
N SER A 350 10.85 -9.39 1.78
CA SER A 350 11.07 -8.12 1.10
C SER A 350 10.92 -8.27 -0.41
N ASP A 351 10.10 -7.41 -1.03
CA ASP A 351 10.23 -7.22 -2.47
C ASP A 351 11.59 -6.60 -2.79
N LYS A 352 12.16 -6.95 -3.94
CA LYS A 352 13.44 -6.42 -4.39
C LYS A 352 13.31 -4.97 -4.85
N THR A 353 12.40 -4.74 -5.80
CA THR A 353 12.18 -3.42 -6.40
C THR A 353 11.55 -2.48 -5.37
N GLY A 354 11.98 -1.22 -5.32
CA GLY A 354 11.44 -0.23 -4.36
C GLY A 354 11.97 -0.37 -2.94
N THR A 355 12.17 -1.59 -2.44
CA THR A 355 12.60 -1.84 -1.05
C THR A 355 14.11 -2.04 -0.95
N LEU A 356 14.66 -3.11 -1.53
CA LEU A 356 16.10 -3.44 -1.45
C LEU A 356 16.96 -2.63 -2.41
N THR A 357 16.32 -2.13 -3.47
CA THR A 357 16.94 -1.30 -4.50
C THR A 357 16.33 0.10 -4.53
N LEU A 358 16.98 1.01 -5.25
CA LEU A 358 16.54 2.40 -5.35
C LEU A 358 15.32 2.61 -6.26
N ASN A 359 14.85 1.56 -6.95
CA ASN A 359 13.84 1.65 -8.02
C ASN A 359 14.19 2.71 -9.07
N LYS A 360 15.49 2.89 -9.29
CA LYS A 360 16.05 3.88 -10.21
C LYS A 360 17.05 3.14 -11.06
N LEU A 361 16.62 2.81 -12.28
CA LEU A 361 17.47 2.13 -13.23
C LEU A 361 18.68 3.01 -13.57
N VAL A 362 19.86 2.41 -13.66
CA VAL A 362 21.13 3.06 -14.01
C VAL A 362 21.85 2.25 -15.07
N ILE A 363 22.52 2.93 -16.00
CA ILE A 363 23.39 2.31 -17.01
C ILE A 363 24.80 2.14 -16.43
N ASP A 364 25.33 0.92 -16.45
CA ASP A 364 26.76 0.68 -16.16
C ASP A 364 27.59 1.01 -17.40
N LYS A 365 28.06 2.28 -17.49
CA LYS A 365 28.89 2.75 -18.61
C LYS A 365 30.18 1.95 -18.78
N LEU A 366 30.73 1.38 -17.70
CA LEU A 366 31.98 0.62 -17.74
C LEU A 366 31.78 -0.78 -18.32
N ALA A 367 30.58 -1.35 -18.16
CA ALA A 367 30.23 -2.65 -18.69
C ALA A 367 29.62 -2.61 -20.10
N ALA A 368 29.21 -1.44 -20.59
CA ALA A 368 28.62 -1.27 -21.92
C ALA A 368 29.52 -1.80 -23.04
N LYS A 369 28.91 -2.45 -24.04
CA LYS A 369 29.61 -3.07 -25.17
C LYS A 369 29.27 -2.31 -26.45
N GLN A 370 30.28 -2.03 -27.27
CA GLN A 370 30.10 -1.49 -28.62
C GLN A 370 30.28 -2.60 -29.66
N TYR A 371 29.48 -2.57 -30.73
CA TYR A 371 29.62 -3.49 -31.88
C TYR A 371 29.94 -2.77 -33.19
N SER A 372 29.93 -1.44 -33.16
CA SER A 372 30.28 -0.55 -34.27
C SER A 372 31.42 0.39 -33.87
N ASN A 373 31.87 1.26 -34.77
CA ASN A 373 32.90 2.27 -34.50
C ASN A 373 32.39 3.50 -33.71
N ILE A 374 31.19 3.40 -33.12
CA ILE A 374 30.51 4.46 -32.37
C ILE A 374 30.88 4.33 -30.88
N GLY A 375 31.25 5.44 -30.24
CA GLY A 375 31.64 5.46 -28.82
C GLY A 375 30.44 5.33 -27.88
N ILE A 376 30.65 4.79 -26.67
CA ILE A 376 29.56 4.47 -25.71
C ILE A 376 28.63 5.67 -25.42
N ASP A 377 29.17 6.88 -25.25
CA ASP A 377 28.34 8.07 -24.98
C ASP A 377 27.43 8.44 -26.17
N GLU A 378 27.87 8.17 -27.41
CA GLU A 378 27.01 8.33 -28.60
C GLU A 378 25.94 7.24 -28.68
N ILE A 379 26.23 6.01 -28.24
CA ILE A 379 25.22 4.93 -28.14
C ILE A 379 24.13 5.31 -27.14
N ILE A 380 24.53 5.87 -25.99
CA ILE A 380 23.59 6.40 -25.00
C ILE A 380 22.79 7.57 -25.58
N HIS A 381 23.41 8.45 -26.37
CA HIS A 381 22.71 9.53 -27.07
C HIS A 381 21.64 9.01 -28.03
N TYR A 382 21.97 8.01 -28.86
CA TYR A 382 21.01 7.39 -29.77
C TYR A 382 19.85 6.73 -29.01
N ALA A 383 20.15 6.00 -27.94
CA ALA A 383 19.12 5.45 -27.06
C ALA A 383 18.23 6.56 -26.44
N ALA A 384 18.83 7.70 -26.08
CA ALA A 384 18.13 8.85 -25.52
C ALA A 384 17.19 9.52 -26.54
N ILE A 385 17.63 9.65 -27.80
CA ILE A 385 16.77 10.15 -28.90
C ILE A 385 15.57 9.23 -29.11
N ALA A 386 15.77 7.91 -29.02
CA ALA A 386 14.71 6.89 -29.12
C ALA A 386 13.84 6.73 -27.85
N SER A 387 13.96 7.66 -26.89
CA SER A 387 13.15 7.73 -25.67
C SER A 387 12.04 8.79 -25.80
N ARG A 388 10.97 8.64 -25.04
CA ARG A 388 9.95 9.70 -24.89
C ARG A 388 10.53 10.89 -24.13
N THR A 389 10.06 12.09 -24.45
CA THR A 389 10.39 13.33 -23.71
C THR A 389 9.35 13.65 -22.64
N GLU A 390 8.12 13.20 -22.83
CA GLU A 390 6.99 13.41 -21.92
C GLU A 390 6.44 12.06 -21.45
N ASN A 391 6.00 11.99 -20.19
CA ASN A 391 5.47 10.77 -19.56
C ASN A 391 6.41 9.55 -19.76
N GLN A 392 7.68 9.73 -19.35
CA GLN A 392 8.75 8.77 -19.51
C GLN A 392 8.52 7.51 -18.67
N ASP A 393 8.86 6.35 -19.22
CA ASP A 393 8.99 5.13 -18.43
C ASP A 393 10.33 5.10 -17.66
N ALA A 394 10.50 4.11 -16.77
CA ALA A 394 11.71 4.01 -15.94
C ALA A 394 12.99 3.79 -16.76
N ILE A 395 12.89 3.18 -17.95
CA ILE A 395 14.04 2.92 -18.83
C ILE A 395 14.42 4.20 -19.59
N ASP A 396 13.43 4.92 -20.12
CA ASP A 396 13.58 6.21 -20.78
C ASP A 396 14.18 7.26 -19.83
N THR A 397 13.68 7.29 -18.59
CA THR A 397 14.21 8.17 -17.53
C THR A 397 15.68 7.85 -17.22
N CYS A 398 16.02 6.56 -17.15
CA CYS A 398 17.40 6.10 -16.94
C CYS A 398 18.34 6.52 -18.08
N ILE A 399 17.95 6.29 -19.33
CA ILE A 399 18.78 6.60 -20.49
C ILE A 399 18.97 8.12 -20.65
N THR A 400 17.88 8.88 -20.54
CA THR A 400 17.93 10.35 -20.66
C THR A 400 18.75 10.96 -19.54
N GLY A 401 18.57 10.48 -18.29
CA GLY A 401 19.37 10.89 -17.14
C GLY A 401 20.87 10.52 -17.25
N ALA A 402 21.20 9.41 -17.91
CA ALA A 402 22.60 9.01 -18.13
C ALA A 402 23.34 9.86 -19.18
N TYR A 403 22.60 10.53 -20.07
CA TYR A 403 23.14 11.45 -21.08
C TYR A 403 23.21 12.89 -20.55
N GLY A 404 22.12 13.41 -19.98
CA GLY A 404 22.07 14.78 -19.46
C GLY A 404 20.71 15.48 -19.65
N ASP A 405 20.73 16.77 -19.97
CA ASP A 405 19.52 17.61 -20.04
C ASP A 405 18.65 17.29 -21.26
N ILE A 406 17.35 17.03 -21.03
CA ILE A 406 16.35 16.60 -22.02
C ILE A 406 16.29 17.55 -23.22
N LYS A 407 16.47 18.86 -22.98
CA LYS A 407 16.44 19.89 -24.03
C LYS A 407 17.59 19.77 -25.03
N THR A 408 18.72 19.20 -24.61
CA THR A 408 19.90 19.04 -25.45
C THR A 408 19.86 17.75 -26.28
N ILE A 409 19.12 16.73 -25.84
CA ILE A 409 19.07 15.40 -26.48
C ILE A 409 18.56 15.49 -27.92
N ARG A 410 17.52 16.30 -28.16
CA ARG A 410 16.89 16.49 -29.48
C ARG A 410 17.29 17.82 -30.15
N ALA A 411 18.29 18.52 -29.63
CA ALA A 411 18.77 19.75 -30.26
C ALA A 411 19.36 19.43 -31.65
N GLY A 412 18.86 20.10 -32.69
CA GLY A 412 19.31 19.87 -34.06
C GLY A 412 18.61 18.70 -34.79
N ILE A 413 17.54 18.16 -34.21
CA ILE A 413 16.74 17.08 -34.79
C ILE A 413 15.28 17.52 -34.92
N GLN A 414 14.67 17.22 -36.07
CA GLN A 414 13.22 17.30 -36.29
C GLN A 414 12.63 15.88 -36.20
N GLU A 415 11.80 15.62 -35.20
CA GLU A 415 11.05 14.37 -35.09
C GLU A 415 10.02 14.27 -36.22
N LEU A 416 9.99 13.14 -36.93
CA LEU A 416 9.00 12.84 -37.97
C LEU A 416 7.94 11.87 -37.45
N GLU A 417 8.37 10.79 -36.80
CA GLU A 417 7.48 9.76 -36.25
C GLU A 417 8.12 9.09 -35.04
N PHE A 418 7.33 8.84 -33.99
CA PHE A 418 7.75 8.05 -32.83
C PHE A 418 6.79 6.88 -32.61
N LYS A 419 7.33 5.66 -32.67
CA LYS A 419 6.60 4.43 -32.37
C LYS A 419 6.94 4.01 -30.93
N PRO A 420 5.96 4.09 -30.01
CA PRO A 420 6.19 3.76 -28.62
C PRO A 420 6.38 2.25 -28.40
N PHE A 421 6.78 1.90 -27.18
CA PHE A 421 7.02 0.51 -26.81
C PHE A 421 5.76 -0.31 -27.03
N ASN A 422 5.90 -1.40 -27.79
CA ASN A 422 4.82 -2.36 -27.97
C ASN A 422 5.23 -3.73 -27.37
N PRO A 423 4.45 -4.31 -26.46
CA PRO A 423 4.77 -5.59 -25.82
C PRO A 423 5.01 -6.76 -26.79
N THR A 424 4.44 -6.72 -27.99
CA THR A 424 4.64 -7.78 -29.01
C THR A 424 6.00 -7.68 -29.70
N ASN A 425 6.43 -6.46 -30.07
CA ASN A 425 7.71 -6.24 -30.77
C ASN A 425 8.88 -5.94 -29.81
N LYS A 426 8.58 -5.61 -28.55
CA LYS A 426 9.50 -5.34 -27.44
C LYS A 426 10.59 -4.30 -27.76
N ARG A 427 10.23 -3.27 -28.54
CA ARG A 427 11.13 -2.18 -28.95
C ARG A 427 10.41 -0.84 -29.08
N THR A 428 11.15 0.25 -28.98
CA THR A 428 10.74 1.60 -29.43
C THR A 428 11.49 1.96 -30.69
N GLU A 429 10.93 2.86 -31.48
CA GLU A 429 11.53 3.33 -32.73
C GLU A 429 11.21 4.81 -32.91
N ILE A 430 12.21 5.57 -33.35
CA ILE A 430 12.04 6.98 -33.73
C ILE A 430 12.62 7.20 -35.11
N THR A 431 11.86 7.89 -35.95
CA THR A 431 12.28 8.39 -37.25
C THR A 431 12.44 9.90 -37.14
N TYR A 432 13.63 10.39 -37.47
CA TYR A 432 13.92 11.81 -37.37
C TYR A 432 14.76 12.32 -38.53
N LYS A 433 14.65 13.62 -38.79
CA LYS A 433 15.46 14.34 -39.76
C LYS A 433 16.50 15.18 -39.04
N ARG A 434 17.76 14.99 -39.38
CA ARG A 434 18.85 15.81 -38.83
C ARG A 434 18.87 17.16 -39.55
N ILE A 435 18.92 18.26 -38.79
CA ILE A 435 18.78 19.62 -39.35
C ILE A 435 20.05 20.07 -40.09
N SER A 436 21.22 19.56 -39.71
CA SER A 436 22.51 19.99 -40.28
C SER A 436 22.74 19.55 -41.73
N ASP A 437 22.32 18.34 -42.09
CA ASP A 437 22.55 17.69 -43.38
C ASP A 437 21.25 17.31 -44.10
N GLY A 438 20.11 17.37 -43.41
CA GLY A 438 18.80 17.05 -43.97
C GLY A 438 18.57 15.55 -44.17
N THR A 439 19.45 14.68 -43.67
CA THR A 439 19.32 13.23 -43.78
C THR A 439 18.30 12.69 -42.77
N VAL A 440 17.61 11.63 -43.16
CA VAL A 440 16.65 10.94 -42.30
C VAL A 440 17.32 9.70 -41.72
N HIS A 441 17.16 9.53 -40.41
CA HIS A 441 17.69 8.38 -39.66
C HIS A 441 16.57 7.75 -38.84
N ARG A 442 16.67 6.44 -38.65
CA ARG A 442 15.85 5.68 -37.71
C ARG A 442 16.70 5.08 -36.62
N ILE A 443 16.24 5.18 -35.39
CA ILE A 443 16.87 4.53 -34.24
C ILE A 443 15.83 3.63 -33.59
N SER A 444 16.24 2.41 -33.28
CA SER A 444 15.44 1.51 -32.47
C SER A 444 16.23 1.03 -31.26
N LYS A 445 15.56 0.94 -30.12
CA LYS A 445 16.08 0.32 -28.90
C LYS A 445 15.08 -0.67 -28.35
N GLY A 446 15.57 -1.72 -27.70
CA GLY A 446 14.69 -2.74 -27.15
C GLY A 446 15.41 -3.98 -26.66
N MET A 447 14.65 -5.06 -26.53
CA MET A 447 15.18 -6.36 -26.13
C MET A 447 16.24 -6.85 -27.13
N SER A 448 17.33 -7.42 -26.62
CA SER A 448 18.49 -7.83 -27.41
C SER A 448 18.15 -8.73 -28.61
N HIS A 449 17.29 -9.75 -28.41
CA HIS A 449 16.82 -10.62 -29.49
C HIS A 449 15.96 -9.88 -30.53
N SER A 450 15.03 -9.03 -30.10
CA SER A 450 14.14 -8.27 -30.99
C SER A 450 14.89 -7.27 -31.87
N ILE A 451 15.96 -6.68 -31.33
CA ILE A 451 16.85 -5.78 -32.09
C ILE A 451 17.76 -6.58 -33.02
N LEU A 452 18.28 -7.73 -32.57
CA LEU A 452 19.04 -8.63 -33.46
C LEU A 452 18.24 -9.07 -34.68
N ASP A 453 16.97 -9.42 -34.51
CA ASP A 453 16.09 -9.84 -35.61
C ASP A 453 15.80 -8.70 -36.58
N LEU A 454 15.79 -7.45 -36.08
CA LEU A 454 15.64 -6.24 -36.89
C LEU A 454 16.91 -5.90 -37.68
N CYS A 455 18.09 -6.21 -37.15
CA CYS A 455 19.36 -5.88 -37.80
C CYS A 455 19.59 -6.72 -39.07
N THR A 456 19.90 -6.04 -40.17
CA THR A 456 20.23 -6.63 -41.48
C THR A 456 21.58 -6.16 -42.01
N ARG A 457 22.00 -4.93 -41.67
CA ARG A 457 23.27 -4.33 -42.11
C ARG A 457 24.43 -4.79 -41.23
N ASN A 458 25.54 -5.16 -41.86
CA ASN A 458 26.78 -5.64 -41.20
C ASN A 458 26.61 -6.84 -40.25
N LYS A 459 25.49 -7.59 -40.33
CA LYS A 459 25.20 -8.70 -39.42
C LYS A 459 26.08 -9.92 -39.72
N THR A 460 27.10 -10.13 -38.91
CA THR A 460 27.96 -11.33 -38.97
C THR A 460 27.55 -12.38 -37.94
N GLN A 461 27.76 -13.67 -38.24
CA GLN A 461 27.49 -14.74 -37.26
C GLN A 461 28.33 -14.60 -35.99
N GLU A 462 29.54 -14.03 -36.09
CA GLU A 462 30.41 -13.76 -34.95
C GLU A 462 29.82 -12.70 -34.01
N GLN A 463 29.28 -11.60 -34.53
CA GLN A 463 28.61 -10.58 -33.72
C GLN A 463 27.37 -11.13 -33.00
N ILE A 464 26.57 -11.97 -33.66
CA ILE A 464 25.40 -12.60 -33.02
C ILE A 464 25.86 -13.46 -31.83
N LYS A 465 26.92 -14.27 -32.03
CA LYS A 465 27.48 -15.13 -30.99
C LYS A 465 28.08 -14.30 -29.84
N GLN A 466 28.80 -13.23 -30.17
CA GLN A 466 29.40 -12.33 -29.20
C GLN A 466 28.32 -11.61 -28.37
N MET A 467 27.28 -11.09 -29.03
CA MET A 467 26.20 -10.41 -28.34
C MET A 467 25.43 -11.33 -27.40
N ASN A 468 25.13 -12.56 -27.81
CA ASN A 468 24.53 -13.55 -26.91
C ASN A 468 25.43 -13.84 -25.70
N ALA A 469 26.75 -13.97 -25.90
CA ALA A 469 27.69 -14.18 -24.81
C ALA A 469 27.78 -12.98 -23.85
N ASP A 470 27.72 -11.74 -24.36
CA ASP A 470 27.69 -10.52 -23.56
C ASP A 470 26.37 -10.40 -22.77
N VAL A 471 25.23 -10.77 -23.38
CA VAL A 471 23.93 -10.84 -22.68
C VAL A 471 23.98 -11.85 -21.54
N ASP A 472 24.58 -13.03 -21.75
CA ASP A 472 24.77 -14.03 -20.71
C ASP A 472 25.76 -13.58 -19.62
N GLU A 473 26.78 -12.80 -19.97
CA GLU A 473 27.69 -12.14 -19.01
C GLU A 473 26.91 -11.13 -18.15
N PHE A 474 26.10 -10.28 -18.77
CA PHE A 474 25.27 -9.30 -18.08
C PHE A 474 24.28 -9.98 -17.13
N ALA A 475 23.59 -11.03 -17.59
CA ALA A 475 22.67 -11.80 -16.74
C ALA A 475 23.37 -12.40 -15.52
N ARG A 476 24.59 -12.95 -15.68
CA ARG A 476 25.41 -13.47 -14.57
C ARG A 476 25.83 -12.38 -13.58
N ARG A 477 26.02 -11.15 -14.06
CA ARG A 477 26.35 -9.97 -13.22
C ARG A 477 25.11 -9.27 -12.64
N GLY A 478 23.91 -9.78 -12.89
CA GLY A 478 22.67 -9.17 -12.43
C GLY A 478 22.21 -7.94 -13.24
N LEU A 479 22.72 -7.77 -14.45
CA LEU A 479 22.46 -6.64 -15.34
C LEU A 479 21.46 -7.05 -16.42
N ARG A 480 20.50 -6.17 -16.74
CA ARG A 480 19.59 -6.32 -17.89
C ARG A 480 20.24 -5.74 -19.13
N ALA A 481 20.07 -6.37 -20.29
CA ALA A 481 20.69 -5.93 -21.53
C ALA A 481 19.68 -5.18 -22.42
N LEU A 482 20.00 -3.95 -22.82
CA LEU A 482 19.24 -3.16 -23.80
C LEU A 482 20.08 -2.95 -25.06
N ALA A 483 19.58 -3.40 -26.21
CA ALA A 483 20.27 -3.24 -27.48
C ALA A 483 19.81 -1.99 -28.21
N VAL A 484 20.72 -1.36 -28.96
CA VAL A 484 20.47 -0.16 -29.76
C VAL A 484 20.91 -0.42 -31.20
N ALA A 485 20.05 -0.10 -32.16
CA ALA A 485 20.33 -0.21 -33.58
C ALA A 485 19.94 1.07 -34.33
N ILE A 486 20.66 1.35 -35.42
CA ILE A 486 20.47 2.53 -36.25
C ILE A 486 20.32 2.14 -37.72
N GLU A 487 19.52 2.90 -38.45
CA GLU A 487 19.33 2.78 -39.90
C GLU A 487 19.38 4.19 -40.51
N ASP A 488 20.04 4.32 -41.66
CA ASP A 488 19.97 5.53 -42.47
C ASP A 488 18.91 5.34 -43.55
N VAL A 489 18.10 6.36 -43.79
CA VAL A 489 17.01 6.34 -44.78
C VAL A 489 17.35 7.30 -45.92
N PRO A 490 18.03 6.82 -46.98
CA PRO A 490 18.55 7.70 -48.04
C PRO A 490 17.44 8.33 -48.89
N SER A 491 16.26 7.71 -48.92
CA SER A 491 15.07 8.18 -49.62
C SER A 491 14.48 9.46 -49.02
N GLY A 492 14.77 9.77 -47.75
CA GLY A 492 14.27 10.97 -47.07
C GLY A 492 12.76 10.96 -46.74
N GLU A 493 12.05 9.87 -47.05
CA GLU A 493 10.63 9.67 -46.74
C GLU A 493 10.45 8.84 -45.47
N ILE A 494 9.35 9.06 -44.74
CA ILE A 494 9.07 8.42 -43.45
C ILE A 494 9.01 6.89 -43.60
N GLU A 495 8.32 6.39 -44.63
CA GLU A 495 8.14 4.96 -44.93
C GLU A 495 9.13 4.43 -45.98
N GLY A 496 10.12 5.23 -46.40
CA GLY A 496 11.05 4.82 -47.44
C GLY A 496 11.91 3.61 -47.04
N GLU A 497 12.35 2.81 -48.02
CA GLU A 497 13.30 1.73 -47.75
C GLU A 497 14.63 2.33 -47.22
N GLY A 498 15.02 1.89 -46.02
CA GLY A 498 16.29 2.25 -45.41
C GLY A 498 17.41 1.30 -45.83
N ASN A 499 18.64 1.60 -45.43
CA ASN A 499 19.81 0.77 -45.73
C ASN A 499 19.97 -0.46 -44.80
N GLY A 500 18.96 -0.74 -43.97
CA GLY A 500 18.95 -1.82 -43.00
C GLY A 500 19.53 -1.40 -41.64
N PHE A 501 18.87 -1.85 -40.57
CA PHE A 501 19.35 -1.60 -39.22
C PHE A 501 20.70 -2.26 -38.96
N GLU A 502 21.62 -1.50 -38.38
CA GLU A 502 22.92 -1.93 -37.89
C GLU A 502 22.94 -1.92 -36.36
N LEU A 503 23.47 -2.99 -35.76
CA LEU A 503 23.63 -3.10 -34.32
C LEU A 503 24.78 -2.20 -33.85
N VAL A 504 24.47 -1.24 -32.98
CA VAL A 504 25.45 -0.24 -32.53
C VAL A 504 26.09 -0.63 -31.20
N GLY A 505 25.28 -1.06 -30.23
CA GLY A 505 25.79 -1.46 -28.92
C GLY A 505 24.76 -2.08 -27.98
N LEU A 506 25.26 -2.53 -26.84
CA LEU A 506 24.52 -3.15 -25.75
C LEU A 506 24.76 -2.37 -24.46
N LEU A 507 23.68 -1.82 -23.91
CA LEU A 507 23.69 -1.03 -22.68
C LEU A 507 23.21 -1.93 -21.52
N PRO A 508 24.06 -2.20 -20.51
CA PRO A 508 23.66 -2.88 -19.30
C PRO A 508 22.93 -1.92 -18.38
N ILE A 509 21.69 -2.26 -18.05
CA ILE A 509 20.83 -1.51 -17.14
C ILE A 509 20.62 -2.35 -15.89
N TYR A 510 20.74 -1.76 -14.71
CA TYR A 510 20.44 -2.44 -13.47
C TYR A 510 19.80 -1.50 -12.47
N ASP A 511 19.21 -2.09 -11.45
CA ASP A 511 18.66 -1.36 -10.31
C ASP A 511 19.65 -1.50 -9.15
N PRO A 512 20.38 -0.42 -8.78
CA PRO A 512 21.39 -0.49 -7.74
C PRO A 512 20.76 -0.78 -6.37
N PRO A 513 21.39 -1.63 -5.54
CA PRO A 513 21.00 -1.77 -4.15
C PRO A 513 21.19 -0.46 -3.40
N ARG A 514 20.39 -0.21 -2.36
CA ARG A 514 20.60 0.98 -1.52
C ARG A 514 21.88 0.82 -0.71
N SER A 515 22.50 1.95 -0.35
CA SER A 515 23.74 1.97 0.44
C SER A 515 23.56 1.39 1.85
N ASP A 516 22.37 1.53 2.43
CA ASP A 516 22.02 1.09 3.79
C ASP A 516 21.45 -0.35 3.84
N THR A 517 21.03 -0.91 2.70
CA THR A 517 20.31 -2.21 2.67
C THR A 517 21.15 -3.34 3.25
N LYS A 518 22.44 -3.42 2.92
CA LYS A 518 23.33 -4.48 3.42
C LYS A 518 23.47 -4.45 4.95
N GLU A 519 23.81 -3.29 5.51
CA GLU A 519 23.92 -3.11 6.96
C GLU A 519 22.58 -3.40 7.67
N THR A 520 21.49 -2.99 7.04
CA THR A 520 20.13 -3.24 7.57
C THR A 520 19.80 -4.72 7.63
N ILE A 521 20.15 -5.50 6.60
CA ILE A 521 19.93 -6.94 6.57
C ILE A 521 20.76 -7.63 7.66
N GLU A 522 22.04 -7.25 7.79
CA GLU A 522 22.92 -7.77 8.84
C GLU A 522 22.33 -7.49 10.24
N ARG A 523 21.80 -6.27 10.45
CA ARG A 523 21.13 -5.87 11.69
C ARG A 523 19.80 -6.61 11.91
N ALA A 524 19.02 -6.88 10.86
CA ALA A 524 17.80 -7.67 10.94
C ALA A 524 18.09 -9.11 11.40
N ILE A 525 19.11 -9.74 10.80
CA ILE A 525 19.56 -11.08 11.16
C ILE A 525 20.09 -11.11 12.60
N ALA A 526 20.84 -10.09 13.03
CA ALA A 526 21.30 -9.96 14.41
C ALA A 526 20.14 -9.83 15.43
N LEU A 527 18.99 -9.30 15.01
CA LEU A 527 17.76 -9.22 15.80
C LEU A 527 16.87 -10.46 15.66
N GLY A 528 17.35 -11.52 15.00
CA GLY A 528 16.62 -12.78 14.82
C GLY A 528 15.55 -12.75 13.72
N VAL A 529 15.55 -11.74 12.84
CA VAL A 529 14.62 -11.67 11.69
C VAL A 529 15.31 -12.22 10.46
N LYS A 530 14.75 -13.29 9.90
CA LYS A 530 15.21 -13.82 8.60
C LYS A 530 14.66 -12.96 7.48
N VAL A 531 15.53 -12.41 6.64
CA VAL A 531 15.12 -11.63 5.46
C VAL A 531 15.09 -12.57 4.25
N LYS A 532 13.96 -12.58 3.53
CA LYS A 532 13.77 -13.35 2.30
C LYS A 532 13.49 -12.41 1.13
N MET A 533 14.23 -12.56 0.04
CA MET A 533 13.98 -11.79 -1.19
C MET A 533 12.86 -12.43 -2.01
N ILE A 534 11.86 -11.66 -2.41
CA ILE A 534 10.84 -12.10 -3.36
C ILE A 534 10.93 -11.19 -4.59
N THR A 535 11.16 -11.76 -5.78
CA THR A 535 11.35 -10.94 -6.99
C THR A 535 10.78 -11.59 -8.25
N GLY A 536 10.29 -10.75 -9.16
CA GLY A 536 9.92 -11.14 -10.53
C GLY A 536 11.13 -11.33 -11.46
N ASP A 537 12.33 -10.95 -11.03
CA ASP A 537 13.55 -11.12 -11.82
C ASP A 537 13.93 -12.59 -12.03
N GLN A 538 14.79 -12.84 -13.01
CA GLN A 538 15.38 -14.15 -13.23
C GLN A 538 16.24 -14.58 -12.03
N LEU A 539 16.31 -15.90 -11.79
CA LEU A 539 17.03 -16.49 -10.65
C LEU A 539 18.50 -16.05 -10.57
N ALA A 540 19.19 -15.93 -11.71
CA ALA A 540 20.58 -15.50 -11.75
C ALA A 540 20.78 -14.08 -11.16
N ILE A 541 19.89 -13.14 -11.51
CA ILE A 541 19.90 -11.76 -11.01
C ILE A 541 19.59 -11.73 -9.52
N ALA A 542 18.60 -12.52 -9.08
CA ALA A 542 18.22 -12.63 -7.67
C ALA A 542 19.39 -13.13 -6.81
N LYS A 543 20.05 -14.23 -7.22
CA LYS A 543 21.20 -14.80 -6.50
C LYS A 543 22.38 -13.83 -6.42
N GLU A 544 22.69 -13.13 -7.51
CA GLU A 544 23.77 -12.14 -7.52
C GLU A 544 23.44 -10.95 -6.61
N THR A 545 22.20 -10.47 -6.65
CA THR A 545 21.73 -9.40 -5.76
C THR A 545 21.78 -9.85 -4.29
N GLY A 546 21.33 -11.08 -3.99
CA GLY A 546 21.41 -11.69 -2.67
C GLY A 546 22.83 -11.80 -2.13
N ARG A 547 23.78 -12.21 -2.98
CA ARG A 547 25.20 -12.28 -2.63
C ARG A 547 25.79 -10.90 -2.33
N ARG A 548 25.45 -9.87 -3.12
CA ARG A 548 25.92 -8.49 -2.87
C ARG A 548 25.39 -7.91 -1.57
N LEU A 549 24.14 -8.22 -1.24
CA LEU A 549 23.43 -7.74 -0.06
C LEU A 549 23.69 -8.57 1.21
N GLY A 550 24.37 -9.72 1.11
CA GLY A 550 24.68 -10.57 2.25
C GLY A 550 23.51 -11.46 2.73
N MET A 551 22.49 -11.69 1.88
CA MET A 551 21.34 -12.57 2.21
C MET A 551 21.62 -14.05 1.95
N GLY A 552 22.65 -14.39 1.18
CA GLY A 552 22.91 -15.74 0.70
C GLY A 552 22.51 -15.96 -0.76
N ASP A 553 22.74 -17.17 -1.27
CA ASP A 553 22.44 -17.58 -2.64
C ASP A 553 21.51 -18.81 -2.72
N ASN A 554 20.92 -19.22 -1.58
CA ASN A 554 19.96 -20.33 -1.50
C ASN A 554 18.55 -19.92 -1.97
N MET A 555 18.47 -19.49 -3.22
CA MET A 555 17.24 -19.01 -3.86
C MET A 555 16.71 -20.00 -4.91
N TYR A 556 15.38 -20.01 -5.06
CA TYR A 556 14.67 -20.94 -5.94
C TYR A 556 13.71 -20.22 -6.90
N LEU A 557 13.33 -20.90 -7.98
CA LEU A 557 12.30 -20.40 -8.91
C LEU A 557 10.92 -20.64 -8.31
N SER A 558 9.97 -19.72 -8.54
CA SER A 558 8.56 -19.88 -8.14
C SER A 558 7.92 -21.21 -8.57
N LYS A 559 8.38 -21.79 -9.70
CA LYS A 559 7.91 -23.09 -10.19
C LYS A 559 8.13 -24.24 -9.18
N THR A 560 9.13 -24.17 -8.31
CA THR A 560 9.40 -25.19 -7.29
C THR A 560 8.30 -25.26 -6.22
N LEU A 561 7.47 -24.22 -6.09
CA LEU A 561 6.31 -24.24 -5.20
C LEU A 561 5.26 -25.28 -5.64
N LYS A 562 5.12 -25.49 -6.96
CA LYS A 562 4.19 -26.46 -7.56
C LYS A 562 4.87 -27.80 -7.86
N ASP A 563 6.09 -27.75 -8.40
CA ASP A 563 6.81 -28.94 -8.86
C ASP A 563 7.44 -29.75 -7.71
N GLY A 564 7.51 -29.19 -6.49
CA GLY A 564 8.21 -29.78 -5.37
C GLY A 564 9.67 -29.34 -5.25
N PRO A 565 10.34 -29.66 -4.13
CA PRO A 565 11.75 -29.35 -3.94
C PRO A 565 12.63 -30.08 -4.97
N PRO A 566 13.67 -29.43 -5.52
CA PRO A 566 14.60 -30.09 -6.42
C PRO A 566 15.24 -31.33 -5.76
N PRO A 567 15.44 -32.45 -6.47
CA PRO A 567 16.00 -33.67 -5.88
C PRO A 567 17.34 -33.46 -5.18
N GLU A 568 18.14 -32.52 -5.68
CA GLU A 568 19.48 -32.18 -5.18
C GLU A 568 19.45 -31.23 -3.96
N SER A 569 18.28 -30.67 -3.61
CA SER A 569 18.16 -29.67 -2.54
C SER A 569 18.16 -30.27 -1.12
N GLY A 570 17.85 -31.56 -0.98
CA GLY A 570 17.79 -32.24 0.31
C GLY A 570 16.56 -31.94 1.18
N TYR A 571 15.62 -31.10 0.71
CA TYR A 571 14.38 -30.79 1.42
C TYR A 571 13.32 -31.87 1.19
N ARG A 572 12.55 -32.19 2.25
CA ARG A 572 11.54 -33.26 2.20
C ARG A 572 10.21 -32.80 1.60
N ASP A 573 9.88 -31.53 1.79
CA ASP A 573 8.62 -30.92 1.37
C ASP A 573 8.86 -29.47 0.93
N VAL A 574 7.91 -28.93 0.16
CA VAL A 574 7.89 -27.54 -0.28
C VAL A 574 7.89 -26.59 0.92
N ASP A 575 7.17 -26.93 1.98
CA ASP A 575 7.08 -26.08 3.18
C ASP A 575 8.44 -25.94 3.88
N ASP A 576 9.23 -27.03 3.92
CA ASP A 576 10.59 -27.02 4.47
C ASP A 576 11.56 -26.22 3.58
N LEU A 577 11.40 -26.32 2.26
CA LEU A 577 12.13 -25.49 1.29
C LEU A 577 11.81 -24.01 1.46
N VAL A 578 10.53 -23.66 1.58
CA VAL A 578 10.08 -22.26 1.74
C VAL A 578 10.62 -21.64 3.03
N LEU A 579 10.66 -22.43 4.11
CA LEU A 579 11.22 -21.99 5.38
C LEU A 579 12.73 -21.71 5.31
N HIS A 580 13.50 -22.52 4.57
CA HIS A 580 14.97 -22.42 4.53
C HIS A 580 15.53 -21.66 3.32
N ALA A 581 14.71 -21.34 2.32
CA ALA A 581 15.12 -20.55 1.17
C ALA A 581 15.42 -19.09 1.56
N ASP A 582 16.49 -18.51 0.99
CA ASP A 582 16.84 -17.10 1.16
C ASP A 582 16.01 -16.19 0.23
N GLY A 583 15.35 -16.78 -0.77
CA GLY A 583 14.47 -16.03 -1.66
C GLY A 583 13.89 -16.81 -2.82
N PHE A 584 12.97 -16.16 -3.51
CA PHE A 584 12.24 -16.68 -4.67
C PHE A 584 12.33 -15.71 -5.85
N ALA A 585 12.60 -16.27 -7.02
CA ALA A 585 12.75 -15.55 -8.28
C ALA A 585 11.70 -15.98 -9.32
N GLY A 586 11.44 -15.14 -10.31
CA GLY A 586 10.39 -15.34 -11.31
C GLY A 586 9.00 -15.42 -10.68
N VAL A 587 8.78 -14.65 -9.60
CA VAL A 587 7.57 -14.71 -8.79
C VAL A 587 6.48 -13.85 -9.44
N TYR A 588 5.28 -14.41 -9.51
CA TYR A 588 4.07 -13.71 -9.95
C TYR A 588 3.23 -13.33 -8.72
N PRO A 589 2.25 -12.41 -8.83
CA PRO A 589 1.47 -11.95 -7.69
C PRO A 589 0.88 -13.09 -6.84
N GLU A 590 0.36 -14.14 -7.49
CA GLU A 590 -0.25 -15.30 -6.84
C GLU A 590 0.77 -16.09 -6.02
N HIS A 591 2.00 -16.21 -6.54
CA HIS A 591 3.09 -16.89 -5.85
C HIS A 591 3.57 -16.08 -4.64
N LYS A 592 3.51 -14.73 -4.65
CA LYS A 592 3.83 -13.91 -3.47
C LYS A 592 2.86 -14.23 -2.33
N TYR A 593 1.56 -14.26 -2.63
CA TYR A 593 0.52 -14.64 -1.69
C TYR A 593 0.73 -16.06 -1.14
N GLU A 594 1.01 -17.03 -2.02
CA GLU A 594 1.22 -18.44 -1.63
C GLU A 594 2.43 -18.61 -0.69
N ILE A 595 3.54 -17.90 -0.95
CA ILE A 595 4.72 -17.93 -0.08
C ILE A 595 4.39 -17.41 1.33
N VAL A 596 3.71 -16.26 1.42
CA VAL A 596 3.30 -15.68 2.70
C VAL A 596 2.33 -16.62 3.44
N GLU A 597 1.34 -17.16 2.74
CA GLU A 597 0.35 -18.06 3.33
C GLU A 597 0.99 -19.34 3.88
N LYS A 598 1.94 -19.95 3.16
CA LYS A 598 2.66 -21.14 3.61
C LYS A 598 3.48 -20.85 4.87
N LEU A 599 4.22 -19.74 4.89
CA LEU A 599 5.01 -19.36 6.06
C LEU A 599 4.12 -19.08 7.29
N GLN A 600 2.95 -18.47 7.08
CA GLN A 600 1.96 -18.27 8.15
C GLN A 600 1.37 -19.60 8.66
N LYS A 601 1.05 -20.55 7.77
CA LYS A 601 0.55 -21.88 8.15
C LYS A 601 1.56 -22.66 9.01
N LEU A 602 2.85 -22.39 8.84
CA LEU A 602 3.93 -22.93 9.67
C LEU A 602 4.07 -22.25 11.05
N GLY A 603 3.24 -21.24 11.35
CA GLY A 603 3.22 -20.54 12.63
C GLY A 603 4.21 -19.38 12.77
N TYR A 604 4.83 -18.94 11.67
CA TYR A 604 5.73 -17.77 11.67
C TYR A 604 4.93 -16.47 11.47
N ILE A 605 5.33 -15.43 12.20
CA ILE A 605 4.79 -14.07 12.02
C ILE A 605 5.59 -13.38 10.91
N ILE A 606 4.88 -13.02 9.85
CA ILE A 606 5.47 -12.55 8.59
C ILE A 606 5.19 -11.07 8.39
N ALA A 607 6.25 -10.30 8.16
CA ALA A 607 6.15 -8.99 7.54
C ALA A 607 6.43 -9.11 6.04
N MET A 608 5.67 -8.41 5.21
CA MET A 608 5.92 -8.32 3.78
C MET A 608 6.07 -6.86 3.34
N THR A 609 7.08 -6.57 2.52
CA THR A 609 7.18 -5.26 1.84
C THR A 609 6.72 -5.35 0.40
N GLY A 610 6.14 -4.28 -0.12
CA GLY A 610 5.68 -4.18 -1.50
C GLY A 610 5.49 -2.74 -1.95
N ASP A 611 5.46 -2.53 -3.26
CA ASP A 611 5.32 -1.21 -3.89
C ASP A 611 4.17 -1.17 -4.92
N GLY A 612 3.86 -2.29 -5.57
CA GLY A 612 2.89 -2.34 -6.66
C GLY A 612 1.51 -2.86 -6.25
N VAL A 613 0.53 -2.62 -7.14
CA VAL A 613 -0.82 -3.21 -7.05
C VAL A 613 -0.80 -4.74 -6.98
N ASN A 614 0.23 -5.32 -7.58
CA ASN A 614 0.47 -6.75 -7.61
C ASN A 614 0.83 -7.32 -6.23
N ASP A 615 1.29 -6.48 -5.30
CA ASP A 615 1.68 -6.89 -3.96
C ASP A 615 0.54 -6.75 -2.96
N ALA A 616 -0.48 -5.96 -3.27
CA ALA A 616 -1.62 -5.69 -2.40
C ALA A 616 -2.25 -6.97 -1.80
N PRO A 617 -2.48 -8.07 -2.55
CA PRO A 617 -3.02 -9.30 -1.96
C PRO A 617 -2.08 -9.95 -0.94
N ALA A 618 -0.78 -9.91 -1.19
CA ALA A 618 0.21 -10.53 -0.32
C ALA A 618 0.55 -9.64 0.90
N LEU A 619 0.48 -8.32 0.75
CA LEU A 619 0.53 -7.33 1.84
C LEU A 619 -0.63 -7.52 2.81
N SER A 620 -1.86 -7.57 2.29
CA SER A 620 -3.07 -7.78 3.12
C SER A 620 -3.11 -9.16 3.77
N ARG A 621 -2.45 -10.16 3.18
CA ARG A 621 -2.37 -11.50 3.77
C ARG A 621 -1.33 -11.59 4.88
N ALA A 622 -0.25 -10.83 4.80
CA ALA A 622 0.82 -10.83 5.79
C ALA A 622 0.30 -10.44 7.17
N ASN A 623 1.03 -10.78 8.24
CA ASN A 623 0.68 -10.30 9.58
C ASN A 623 0.97 -8.80 9.68
N VAL A 624 1.99 -8.33 8.96
CA VAL A 624 2.29 -6.91 8.81
C VAL A 624 2.60 -6.63 7.35
N GLY A 625 1.67 -6.01 6.63
CA GLY A 625 1.90 -5.45 5.31
C GLY A 625 2.62 -4.10 5.43
N VAL A 626 3.74 -3.92 4.72
CA VAL A 626 4.51 -2.68 4.69
C VAL A 626 4.56 -2.12 3.26
N ALA A 627 3.91 -0.98 3.04
CA ALA A 627 4.01 -0.23 1.79
C ALA A 627 5.23 0.70 1.83
N VAL A 628 6.04 0.70 0.77
CA VAL A 628 7.16 1.65 0.63
C VAL A 628 6.67 3.07 0.29
N ALA A 629 7.53 4.08 0.42
CA ALA A 629 7.16 5.48 0.22
C ALA A 629 6.63 5.81 -1.19
N ASP A 630 7.20 5.18 -2.22
CA ASP A 630 6.78 5.35 -3.61
C ASP A 630 5.74 4.28 -4.03
N ALA A 631 5.07 3.64 -3.07
CA ALA A 631 4.10 2.60 -3.36
C ALA A 631 2.82 3.16 -3.98
N SER A 632 2.23 2.38 -4.88
CA SER A 632 0.91 2.64 -5.45
C SER A 632 -0.16 2.78 -4.37
N ASP A 633 -1.21 3.55 -4.64
CA ASP A 633 -2.33 3.76 -3.71
C ASP A 633 -2.97 2.44 -3.26
N ALA A 634 -3.01 1.47 -4.17
CA ALA A 634 -3.53 0.14 -3.88
C ALA A 634 -2.64 -0.62 -2.87
N ALA A 635 -1.32 -0.51 -3.00
CA ALA A 635 -0.40 -1.09 -2.03
C ALA A 635 -0.46 -0.37 -0.68
N ARG A 636 -0.56 0.97 -0.67
CA ARG A 636 -0.74 1.77 0.55
C ARG A 636 -2.02 1.41 1.31
N SER A 637 -3.11 1.21 0.58
CA SER A 637 -4.42 0.85 1.16
C SER A 637 -4.46 -0.58 1.71
N ALA A 638 -3.64 -1.49 1.16
CA ALA A 638 -3.56 -2.88 1.60
C ALA A 638 -2.54 -3.12 2.73
N ALA A 639 -1.77 -2.10 3.12
CA ALA A 639 -0.70 -2.21 4.10
C ALA A 639 -1.11 -1.70 5.49
N ASP A 640 -0.58 -2.36 6.51
CA ASP A 640 -0.74 -1.99 7.92
C ASP A 640 0.21 -0.86 8.34
N ILE A 641 1.33 -0.73 7.61
CA ILE A 641 2.34 0.30 7.82
C ILE A 641 2.73 0.89 6.47
N VAL A 642 2.72 2.22 6.38
CA VAL A 642 3.18 2.98 5.20
C VAL A 642 4.45 3.73 5.56
N LEU A 643 5.53 3.45 4.85
CA LEU A 643 6.78 4.17 4.99
C LEU A 643 6.68 5.51 4.26
N THR A 644 7.15 6.59 4.87
CA THR A 644 7.26 7.92 4.23
C THR A 644 8.66 8.19 3.70
N GLU A 645 9.61 7.35 4.06
CA GLU A 645 10.96 7.34 3.52
C GLU A 645 11.26 5.93 2.97
N PRO A 646 11.87 5.83 1.78
CA PRO A 646 12.07 4.53 1.17
C PRO A 646 13.30 3.83 1.76
N GLY A 647 13.17 2.55 2.09
CA GLY A 647 14.28 1.72 2.57
C GLY A 647 13.87 0.74 3.66
N LEU A 648 14.68 -0.31 3.81
CA LEU A 648 14.43 -1.36 4.80
C LEU A 648 14.80 -0.93 6.23
N SER A 649 15.70 0.05 6.36
CA SER A 649 16.24 0.53 7.65
C SER A 649 15.12 0.97 8.59
N VAL A 650 14.16 1.72 8.06
CA VAL A 650 12.98 2.21 8.79
C VAL A 650 12.21 1.10 9.50
N ILE A 651 12.04 -0.06 8.86
CA ILE A 651 11.30 -1.20 9.43
C ILE A 651 12.08 -1.79 10.63
N ILE A 652 13.39 -1.97 10.48
CA ILE A 652 14.25 -2.57 11.49
C ILE A 652 14.46 -1.63 12.69
N GLU A 653 14.52 -0.32 12.45
CA GLU A 653 14.54 0.68 13.52
C GLU A 653 13.20 0.74 14.24
N GLY A 654 12.10 0.71 13.47
CA GLY A 654 10.74 0.69 13.99
C GLY A 654 10.50 -0.45 14.97
N ARG A 655 11.03 -1.64 14.72
CA ARG A 655 10.91 -2.81 15.62
C ARG A 655 11.51 -2.58 17.03
N LYS A 656 12.49 -1.69 17.20
CA LYS A 656 13.10 -1.42 18.52
C LYS A 656 12.17 -0.65 19.46
N ILE A 657 11.22 0.10 18.90
CA ILE A 657 10.31 0.96 19.64
C ILE A 657 9.29 0.13 20.44
N PRO A 658 8.51 -0.79 19.82
CA PRO A 658 7.62 -1.69 20.56
C PRO A 658 8.33 -2.53 21.62
N PHE A 659 9.54 -3.02 21.33
CA PHE A 659 10.33 -3.82 22.27
C PHE A 659 10.82 -3.02 23.49
N SER A 660 10.97 -1.71 23.36
CA SER A 660 11.30 -0.84 24.49
C SER A 660 10.05 -0.48 25.30
N LEU A 661 8.88 -0.44 24.64
CA LEU A 661 7.59 -0.20 25.27
C LEU A 661 7.05 -1.43 26.02
N SER A 662 7.34 -2.65 25.56
CA SER A 662 7.01 -3.88 26.30
C SER A 662 7.74 -3.98 27.65
N LYS A 663 8.89 -3.32 27.80
CA LYS A 663 9.59 -3.18 29.10
C LYS A 663 8.86 -2.28 30.10
N PHE A 664 7.96 -1.40 29.65
CA PHE A 664 7.14 -0.55 30.52
C PHE A 664 5.87 -1.24 31.01
N ALA A 665 5.55 -2.44 30.51
CA ALA A 665 4.63 -3.36 31.16
C ALA A 665 5.48 -4.28 32.05
N PRO A 666 5.68 -3.97 33.35
CA PRO A 666 6.53 -4.78 34.21
C PRO A 666 5.85 -6.14 34.40
N GLU A 667 6.64 -7.22 34.36
CA GLU A 667 6.32 -8.56 34.87
C GLU A 667 5.28 -9.43 34.13
N ASN A 668 5.22 -9.44 32.79
CA ASN A 668 4.47 -10.47 32.05
C ASN A 668 5.33 -11.29 31.05
N GLU A 669 6.64 -11.39 31.27
CA GLU A 669 7.54 -12.24 30.47
C GLU A 669 7.25 -13.75 30.59
N THR A 670 6.31 -14.18 31.44
CA THR A 670 6.05 -15.63 31.69
C THR A 670 4.77 -16.18 31.07
N PHE A 671 3.95 -15.39 30.38
CA PHE A 671 2.61 -15.84 29.94
C PHE A 671 2.35 -15.87 28.43
N LEU A 672 3.35 -15.55 27.59
CA LEU A 672 3.25 -15.61 26.12
C LEU A 672 4.00 -16.80 25.48
N VAL A 673 4.27 -17.86 26.26
CA VAL A 673 4.66 -19.19 25.75
C VAL A 673 3.49 -20.14 25.87
#